data_AF-A0A975N4J6-F1
#
_entry.id   AF-A0A975N4J6-F1
#
_cell.length_a   1.000
_cell.length_b   1.000
_cell.length_c   1.000
_cell.angle_alpha   90.00
_cell.angle_beta   90.00
_cell.angle_gamma   90.00
#
_symmetry.space_group_name_H-M   'P 1'
#
loop_
_entity.id
_entity.type
_entity.pdbx_description
1 polymer ?
#
loop_
_entity_poly.entity_id
_entity_poly.type
_entity_poly.pdbx_seq_one_letter_code
_entity_poly.pdbx_strand_id
1 'polypeptide(L)'
;MFDPAGHSYAGKRVTDRIFPTIGAVFGYRMWWRAGDSAEWEPGHRLLVRVGDGETVKPEQLSWSTADGALSTLGFAPDMSACYGHRAAGGDVVELRGELGDPPRDAGGRRYEFDAETDDGSAGRLRLLVDDGAETPLRWVAWRDRGGTCSVALRSAGPAGNADVTSLVREVWADAEHPGAGEVAANLVDGTRSKWFAPQDRASLEFEFPQPIAVDRYALTSANDADDRDPAVWILRGSVDGIRWRTLDSRAHQSFADRHQARTYRIAAPGSFTHYRLDILGTNGSPDVQLESVRFFADSTGFTGYRQRAGHDPVAYRGRRVEPESVGVAGESLPEELPARRLRRLSDCDTLRAGTELVSPSGRYALRYGPDGVPVVIERATHRFTWRAGDDDQHPAAGELRLSGGIQVELHSGGTWESSVCAADTGFLVVTDEGELELLDRLGVSVYNSGRGFVGPEPVFRDSAPVAEIALKRYLYRKDRKGAVAATVRRLPDGGLWATERNWSYPAADPSLARWLAQDGTVLTWRPLPGTTTGLCLVDDGGTPLWQANFPAVPTTPPPTEPHDHGGPAMGLGARLRLQSLTSPSGSHTLSHRSDGNLVLYCATSGGPVWTTGTDWLGASWVDLAPDGDLVLRTSCGAPVWRSGTADLGVARLAVRDDGSLVLLDAGGAVRWAVDGHALCTAPGRIPPRGAVLRRGQSLRHQSLTSSDGGTVLNHEPGHGVRLFGADGIQVWYADSGEDGAELALGEDGCLRVLDEDGAVLDHLAGPGDHLVVVPGGEIRLCAEDGTVVWREGHHVFDDPVTIGSRTVAPAALAALVNSPSTPIVRTDFSDPDAWETTWRDITEPREYWGDEVVLDATMITDPEFDGWTGEDLVSLLLSLVDDPDLVFVVDTAALTSPEHPVLVLEADPSHTRPRSFRATPDALVDVETQLSIGNMDWEDFSESVDSDGVLRVPTVD
;
A
#
# COMPACT_ATOMS: atom_id res chain seq x y z
N MET A 1 15.82 -8.37 -0.87
CA MET A 1 15.87 -9.42 0.17
C MET A 1 14.48 -9.45 0.78
N PHE A 2 13.59 -10.36 0.37
CA PHE A 2 13.82 -11.49 -0.56
C PHE A 2 12.76 -11.59 -1.67
N ASP A 3 13.21 -12.21 -2.76
CA ASP A 3 12.56 -12.87 -3.88
C ASP A 3 13.76 -13.54 -4.62
N PRO A 4 13.73 -14.79 -5.16
CA PRO A 4 12.60 -15.39 -5.89
C PRO A 4 12.30 -16.90 -5.68
N ALA A 5 11.04 -17.30 -5.91
CA ALA A 5 10.68 -18.66 -6.35
C ALA A 5 9.26 -18.74 -6.95
N GLY A 6 9.09 -18.49 -8.26
CA GLY A 6 7.85 -18.81 -8.97
C GLY A 6 8.01 -18.75 -10.49
N HIS A 7 7.79 -19.86 -11.21
CA HIS A 7 7.93 -19.95 -12.67
C HIS A 7 7.06 -21.06 -13.32
N SER A 8 5.91 -20.66 -13.90
CA SER A 8 5.45 -20.93 -15.29
C SER A 8 6.07 -22.10 -16.12
N TYR A 9 5.33 -22.85 -16.96
CA TYR A 9 4.74 -22.35 -18.23
C TYR A 9 3.93 -23.39 -19.05
N ALA A 10 3.06 -22.88 -19.95
CA ALA A 10 2.69 -23.36 -21.32
C ALA A 10 1.24 -23.83 -21.55
N GLY A 11 0.60 -23.67 -22.73
CA GLY A 11 0.99 -22.89 -23.92
C GLY A 11 0.57 -23.52 -25.27
N LYS A 12 -0.19 -22.81 -26.13
CA LYS A 12 -0.46 -23.22 -27.54
C LYS A 12 -0.79 -22.06 -28.49
N ARG A 13 -0.66 -22.29 -29.81
CA ARG A 13 -0.44 -21.26 -30.85
C ARG A 13 -1.22 -21.54 -32.14
N VAL A 14 -1.75 -20.50 -32.80
CA VAL A 14 -2.34 -20.55 -34.16
C VAL A 14 -1.77 -19.39 -35.00
N THR A 15 -1.80 -19.51 -36.34
CA THR A 15 -0.85 -18.87 -37.28
C THR A 15 -1.40 -17.69 -38.12
N ASP A 16 -0.47 -17.04 -38.83
CA ASP A 16 -0.57 -15.71 -39.46
C ASP A 16 -1.64 -15.49 -40.55
N ARG A 17 -2.01 -14.21 -40.70
CA ARG A 17 -2.30 -13.59 -42.00
C ARG A 17 -1.49 -12.29 -42.16
N ILE A 18 -0.68 -12.23 -43.22
CA ILE A 18 0.31 -11.18 -43.47
C ILE A 18 -0.26 -10.04 -44.32
N PHE A 19 -0.21 -8.80 -43.83
CA PHE A 19 -0.04 -7.54 -44.60
C PHE A 19 0.19 -6.35 -43.62
N PRO A 20 1.02 -5.34 -43.92
CA PRO A 20 2.22 -5.29 -44.74
C PRO A 20 3.50 -5.14 -43.85
N THR A 21 4.61 -4.72 -44.43
CA THR A 21 5.95 -4.65 -43.80
C THR A 21 6.05 -3.68 -42.60
N ILE A 22 6.49 -4.21 -41.45
CA ILE A 22 7.13 -3.57 -40.28
C ILE A 22 6.85 -2.05 -40.08
N GLY A 23 5.97 -1.73 -39.13
CA GLY A 23 5.92 -0.41 -38.48
C GLY A 23 4.90 0.59 -39.03
N ALA A 24 3.64 0.17 -39.20
CA ALA A 24 2.56 0.99 -39.77
C ALA A 24 2.19 2.23 -38.91
N VAL A 25 1.60 3.24 -39.59
CA VAL A 25 0.95 4.42 -39.01
C VAL A 25 -0.51 4.37 -39.46
N PHE A 26 -1.46 4.56 -38.54
CA PHE A 26 -2.88 4.69 -38.86
C PHE A 26 -3.21 6.15 -39.20
N GLY A 27 -3.92 6.39 -40.30
CA GLY A 27 -4.36 7.72 -40.71
C GLY A 27 -5.87 7.78 -40.87
N TYR A 28 -6.53 8.65 -40.10
CA TYR A 28 -7.98 8.80 -40.13
C TYR A 28 -8.38 10.13 -40.77
N ARG A 29 -9.43 10.09 -41.58
CA ARG A 29 -10.23 11.27 -41.96
C ARG A 29 -11.21 11.50 -40.82
N MET A 30 -11.25 12.71 -40.27
CA MET A 30 -12.10 13.02 -39.12
C MET A 30 -13.29 13.90 -39.51
N TRP A 31 -14.32 13.86 -38.66
CA TRP A 31 -15.43 14.81 -38.62
C TRP A 31 -15.70 15.19 -37.17
N TRP A 32 -16.28 16.38 -36.97
CA TRP A 32 -16.69 16.88 -35.67
C TRP A 32 -18.12 17.45 -35.72
N ARG A 33 -18.74 17.63 -34.55
CA ARG A 33 -19.99 18.39 -34.38
C ARG A 33 -20.16 18.91 -32.96
N ALA A 34 -20.90 20.01 -32.79
CA ALA A 34 -21.42 20.40 -31.48
C ALA A 34 -22.48 19.40 -30.99
N GLY A 35 -22.63 19.24 -29.67
CA GLY A 35 -23.51 18.23 -29.05
C GLY A 35 -25.01 18.40 -29.34
N ASP A 36 -25.45 19.56 -29.85
CA ASP A 36 -26.81 19.86 -30.28
C ASP A 36 -27.01 19.79 -31.81
N SER A 37 -25.94 19.58 -32.59
CA SER A 37 -25.99 19.54 -34.05
C SER A 37 -26.30 18.16 -34.62
N ALA A 38 -27.16 18.11 -35.64
CA ALA A 38 -27.43 16.91 -36.43
C ALA A 38 -26.41 16.69 -37.56
N GLU A 39 -25.70 17.74 -38.00
CA GLU A 39 -24.78 17.70 -39.13
C GLU A 39 -23.32 17.52 -38.67
N TRP A 40 -22.53 16.80 -39.48
CA TRP A 40 -21.12 16.48 -39.22
C TRP A 40 -20.22 17.28 -40.14
N GLU A 41 -19.42 18.18 -39.57
CA GLU A 41 -18.46 18.99 -40.31
C GLU A 41 -17.12 18.25 -40.49
N PRO A 42 -16.42 18.39 -41.64
CA PRO A 42 -15.09 17.83 -41.83
C PRO A 42 -14.08 18.37 -40.81
N GLY A 43 -13.34 17.46 -40.15
CA GLY A 43 -12.31 17.79 -39.18
C GLY A 43 -10.89 17.67 -39.73
N HIS A 44 -9.92 18.12 -38.94
CA HIS A 44 -8.50 17.88 -39.19
C HIS A 44 -8.21 16.38 -39.16
N ARG A 45 -7.32 15.88 -40.03
CA ARG A 45 -6.96 14.45 -40.06
C ARG A 45 -6.23 14.07 -38.77
N LEU A 46 -6.44 12.84 -38.33
CA LEU A 46 -5.71 12.26 -37.19
C LEU A 46 -4.68 11.24 -37.69
N LEU A 47 -3.41 11.40 -37.34
CA LEU A 47 -2.38 10.36 -37.50
C LEU A 47 -2.07 9.73 -36.14
N VAL A 48 -2.04 8.39 -36.07
CA VAL A 48 -1.76 7.64 -34.84
C VAL A 48 -0.68 6.58 -35.08
N ARG A 49 0.34 6.55 -34.22
CA ARG A 49 1.25 5.42 -34.05
C ARG A 49 1.60 5.24 -32.57
N VAL A 50 1.59 3.99 -32.12
CA VAL A 50 2.08 3.56 -30.81
C VAL A 50 2.86 2.26 -31.00
N GLY A 51 4.01 2.11 -30.34
CA GLY A 51 4.76 0.85 -30.30
C GLY A 51 6.26 1.01 -30.01
N ASP A 52 6.84 0.03 -29.34
CA ASP A 52 8.24 -0.10 -28.90
C ASP A 52 9.17 -0.74 -29.97
N GLY A 53 8.56 -1.31 -31.01
CA GLY A 53 9.21 -1.99 -32.14
C GLY A 53 8.17 -2.76 -32.95
N GLU A 54 7.21 -3.35 -32.25
CA GLU A 54 5.99 -3.94 -32.81
C GLU A 54 4.88 -2.88 -33.01
N THR A 55 3.68 -3.30 -33.42
CA THR A 55 2.55 -2.41 -33.70
C THR A 55 1.47 -2.55 -32.64
N VAL A 56 1.38 -1.58 -31.73
CA VAL A 56 0.30 -1.53 -30.73
C VAL A 56 -0.98 -1.02 -31.39
N LYS A 57 -2.11 -1.69 -31.11
CA LYS A 57 -3.45 -1.23 -31.45
C LYS A 57 -4.11 -0.64 -30.20
N PRO A 58 -4.17 0.69 -30.02
CA PRO A 58 -4.90 1.28 -28.91
C PRO A 58 -6.40 1.03 -29.07
N GLU A 59 -7.06 0.56 -28.01
CA GLU A 59 -8.52 0.51 -27.92
C GLU A 59 -9.08 1.90 -27.57
N GLN A 60 -8.34 2.66 -26.77
CA GLN A 60 -8.66 4.03 -26.38
C GLN A 60 -7.38 4.89 -26.39
N LEU A 61 -7.51 6.15 -26.82
CA LEU A 61 -6.45 7.16 -26.81
C LEU A 61 -7.04 8.48 -26.29
N SER A 62 -6.43 9.04 -25.26
CA SER A 62 -6.72 10.38 -24.72
C SER A 62 -5.46 11.23 -24.79
N TRP A 63 -5.61 12.52 -25.11
CA TRP A 63 -4.49 13.46 -25.13
C TRP A 63 -4.95 14.87 -24.79
N SER A 64 -4.03 15.70 -24.31
CA SER A 64 -4.25 17.14 -24.19
C SER A 64 -3.20 17.94 -24.95
N THR A 65 -3.60 19.12 -25.43
CA THR A 65 -2.70 20.13 -25.99
C THR A 65 -2.38 21.23 -24.95
N ALA A 66 -1.32 22.00 -25.19
CA ALA A 66 -0.79 22.98 -24.22
C ALA A 66 -1.73 24.17 -23.95
N ASP A 67 -2.73 24.40 -24.79
CA ASP A 67 -3.86 25.33 -24.58
C ASP A 67 -4.90 24.81 -23.56
N GLY A 68 -4.80 23.55 -23.14
CA GLY A 68 -5.74 22.91 -22.21
C GLY A 68 -6.90 22.20 -22.89
N ALA A 69 -6.95 22.11 -24.24
CA ALA A 69 -7.93 21.26 -24.90
C ALA A 69 -7.62 19.78 -24.63
N LEU A 70 -8.65 19.01 -24.30
CA LEU A 70 -8.60 17.58 -23.98
C LEU A 70 -9.39 16.82 -25.04
N SER A 71 -8.81 15.78 -25.65
CA SER A 71 -9.49 14.89 -26.59
C SER A 71 -9.41 13.44 -26.12
N THR A 72 -10.47 12.67 -26.37
CA THR A 72 -10.53 11.22 -26.11
C THR A 72 -11.23 10.54 -27.28
N LEU A 73 -10.66 9.43 -27.76
CA LEU A 73 -11.22 8.57 -28.79
C LEU A 73 -11.13 7.10 -28.38
N GLY A 74 -12.19 6.33 -28.65
CA GLY A 74 -12.14 4.87 -28.77
C GLY A 74 -12.00 4.46 -30.24
N PHE A 75 -11.34 3.32 -30.48
CA PHE A 75 -11.15 2.73 -31.81
C PHE A 75 -11.96 1.45 -31.98
N ALA A 76 -12.41 1.17 -33.21
CA ALA A 76 -12.94 -0.14 -33.56
C ALA A 76 -11.84 -1.22 -33.46
N PRO A 77 -12.15 -2.47 -33.06
CA PRO A 77 -11.13 -3.53 -32.89
C PRO A 77 -10.31 -3.88 -34.14
N ASP A 78 -10.79 -3.51 -35.33
CA ASP A 78 -10.11 -3.67 -36.62
C ASP A 78 -9.33 -2.42 -37.07
N MET A 79 -9.38 -1.33 -36.30
CA MET A 79 -8.85 0.01 -36.61
C MET A 79 -9.49 0.68 -37.84
N SER A 80 -10.70 0.28 -38.25
CA SER A 80 -11.41 0.88 -39.40
C SER A 80 -11.97 2.28 -39.12
N ALA A 81 -12.37 2.54 -37.86
CA ALA A 81 -13.03 3.76 -37.44
C ALA A 81 -12.71 4.12 -35.98
N CYS A 82 -13.01 5.37 -35.60
CA CYS A 82 -12.90 5.87 -34.22
C CYS A 82 -14.05 6.83 -33.85
N TYR A 83 -14.32 6.99 -32.56
CA TYR A 83 -15.36 7.87 -32.01
C TYR A 83 -14.96 8.43 -30.65
N GLY A 84 -15.40 9.65 -30.31
CA GLY A 84 -15.24 10.22 -28.98
C GLY A 84 -15.55 11.72 -28.94
N HIS A 85 -14.75 12.49 -28.20
CA HIS A 85 -15.01 13.91 -27.94
C HIS A 85 -13.74 14.75 -27.79
N ARG A 86 -13.87 16.07 -27.94
CA ARG A 86 -12.89 17.08 -27.55
C ARG A 86 -13.56 18.17 -26.72
N ALA A 87 -12.99 18.48 -25.57
CA ALA A 87 -13.36 19.59 -24.70
C ALA A 87 -12.30 20.71 -24.81
N ALA A 88 -12.71 21.95 -25.04
CA ALA A 88 -11.81 23.10 -25.13
C ALA A 88 -12.52 24.38 -24.64
N GLY A 89 -11.90 25.13 -23.71
CA GLY A 89 -12.45 26.40 -23.20
C GLY A 89 -13.75 26.32 -22.39
N GLY A 90 -14.36 25.13 -22.27
CA GLY A 90 -15.67 24.90 -21.67
C GLY A 90 -16.67 24.25 -22.65
N ASP A 91 -16.43 24.40 -23.95
CA ASP A 91 -17.22 23.77 -25.01
C ASP A 91 -16.79 22.32 -25.23
N VAL A 92 -17.73 21.45 -25.59
CA VAL A 92 -17.49 20.03 -25.92
C VAL A 92 -18.06 19.71 -27.30
N VAL A 93 -17.22 19.16 -28.17
CA VAL A 93 -17.60 18.66 -29.50
C VAL A 93 -17.40 17.15 -29.58
N GLU A 94 -18.29 16.46 -30.28
CA GLU A 94 -18.11 15.05 -30.63
C GLU A 94 -17.15 14.92 -31.82
N LEU A 95 -16.39 13.83 -31.83
CA LEU A 95 -15.44 13.46 -32.88
C LEU A 95 -15.74 12.06 -33.42
N ARG A 96 -15.57 11.87 -34.73
CA ARG A 96 -15.52 10.55 -35.37
C ARG A 96 -14.48 10.50 -36.47
N GLY A 97 -14.03 9.31 -36.85
CA GLY A 97 -13.12 9.14 -37.98
C GLY A 97 -13.20 7.80 -38.68
N GLU A 98 -12.71 7.78 -39.93
CA GLU A 98 -12.60 6.61 -40.81
C GLU A 98 -11.17 6.48 -41.33
N LEU A 99 -10.63 5.26 -41.37
CA LEU A 99 -9.27 4.97 -41.85
C LEU A 99 -9.10 5.32 -43.34
N GLY A 100 -7.91 5.79 -43.72
CA GLY A 100 -7.54 6.13 -45.09
C GLY A 100 -6.03 6.22 -45.33
N ASP A 101 -5.64 6.45 -46.59
CA ASP A 101 -4.24 6.35 -47.01
C ASP A 101 -3.29 7.39 -46.36
N PRO A 102 -2.13 6.96 -45.82
CA PRO A 102 -1.09 7.88 -45.35
C PRO A 102 -0.32 8.50 -46.54
N PRO A 103 -0.04 9.82 -46.52
CA PRO A 103 0.68 10.51 -47.59
C PRO A 103 2.17 10.14 -47.62
N ARG A 104 2.77 10.10 -48.82
CA ARG A 104 4.19 9.72 -49.02
C ARG A 104 5.20 10.77 -48.56
N ASP A 105 4.84 12.04 -48.62
CA ASP A 105 5.63 13.15 -48.07
C ASP A 105 4.72 14.02 -47.21
N ALA A 106 4.99 14.04 -45.90
CA ALA A 106 4.34 14.91 -44.95
C ALA A 106 5.39 15.66 -44.13
N GLY A 107 5.38 16.99 -44.28
CA GLY A 107 6.16 17.94 -43.48
C GLY A 107 5.48 18.34 -42.16
N GLY A 108 4.58 17.49 -41.63
CA GLY A 108 4.00 17.68 -40.30
C GLY A 108 5.06 17.52 -39.21
N ARG A 109 4.82 18.10 -38.02
CA ARG A 109 5.75 18.02 -36.90
C ARG A 109 5.82 16.58 -36.40
N ARG A 110 6.90 15.88 -36.75
CA ARG A 110 7.16 14.52 -36.24
C ARG A 110 7.60 14.60 -34.78
N TYR A 111 7.17 13.60 -34.03
CA TYR A 111 7.61 13.32 -32.68
C TYR A 111 8.04 11.85 -32.69
N GLU A 112 9.35 11.61 -32.60
CA GLU A 112 9.90 10.28 -32.34
C GLU A 112 10.71 10.39 -31.05
N PHE A 113 10.78 9.29 -30.30
CA PHE A 113 11.36 9.27 -28.97
C PHE A 113 12.23 8.03 -28.82
N ASP A 114 13.32 8.17 -28.07
CA ASP A 114 14.06 7.06 -27.49
C ASP A 114 13.63 6.93 -26.02
N ALA A 115 13.45 5.69 -25.55
CA ALA A 115 12.93 5.38 -24.23
C ALA A 115 13.88 4.46 -23.47
N GLU A 116 14.09 4.77 -22.19
CA GLU A 116 14.87 3.97 -21.25
C GLU A 116 13.97 3.56 -20.08
N THR A 117 14.10 2.31 -19.67
CA THR A 117 13.49 1.70 -18.47
C THR A 117 14.57 1.53 -17.40
N ASP A 118 14.17 1.50 -16.12
CA ASP A 118 15.12 1.51 -14.98
C ASP A 118 15.99 0.22 -14.87
N ASP A 119 15.66 -0.83 -15.62
CA ASP A 119 16.44 -2.07 -15.77
C ASP A 119 17.46 -2.05 -16.93
N GLY A 120 17.38 -1.05 -17.81
CA GLY A 120 18.23 -0.93 -19.01
C GLY A 120 17.78 -1.74 -20.23
N SER A 121 16.60 -2.37 -20.25
CA SER A 121 16.10 -3.16 -21.41
C SER A 121 15.54 -2.29 -22.56
N ALA A 122 16.36 -1.38 -23.07
CA ALA A 122 15.96 -0.30 -23.97
C ALA A 122 15.23 -0.75 -25.26
N GLY A 123 13.94 -0.39 -25.36
CA GLY A 123 13.10 -0.53 -26.56
C GLY A 123 12.54 0.83 -27.02
N ARG A 124 12.54 1.10 -28.34
CA ARG A 124 12.23 2.45 -28.88
C ARG A 124 10.73 2.71 -28.97
N LEU A 125 10.15 3.28 -27.90
CA LEU A 125 8.76 3.75 -27.87
C LEU A 125 8.52 4.90 -28.87
N ARG A 126 7.87 4.59 -30.00
CA ARG A 126 7.44 5.55 -31.01
C ARG A 126 5.99 5.94 -30.80
N LEU A 127 5.76 7.21 -30.47
CA LEU A 127 4.43 7.78 -30.33
C LEU A 127 4.22 8.96 -31.30
N LEU A 128 3.24 8.81 -32.19
CA LEU A 128 2.77 9.88 -33.07
C LEU A 128 1.28 10.11 -32.79
N VAL A 129 0.94 11.35 -32.44
CA VAL A 129 -0.42 11.89 -32.48
C VAL A 129 -0.33 13.23 -33.20
N ASP A 130 -1.01 13.38 -34.33
CA ASP A 130 -1.16 14.63 -35.06
C ASP A 130 -2.65 14.82 -35.31
N ASP A 131 -3.27 15.78 -34.60
CA ASP A 131 -4.69 16.14 -34.68
C ASP A 131 -4.92 17.47 -35.43
N GLY A 132 -3.86 18.02 -36.04
CA GLY A 132 -3.87 19.30 -36.74
C GLY A 132 -3.82 20.56 -35.85
N ALA A 133 -3.68 20.44 -34.53
CA ALA A 133 -3.55 21.61 -33.65
C ALA A 133 -2.19 22.33 -33.82
N GLU A 134 -2.18 23.67 -33.80
CA GLU A 134 -0.93 24.44 -33.85
C GLU A 134 -0.11 24.36 -32.56
N THR A 135 -0.79 24.08 -31.44
CA THR A 135 -0.27 23.96 -30.07
C THR A 135 0.29 22.57 -29.80
N PRO A 136 1.45 22.44 -29.14
CA PRO A 136 2.06 21.13 -28.86
C PRO A 136 1.21 20.31 -27.87
N LEU A 137 1.35 18.99 -27.94
CA LEU A 137 0.81 18.05 -26.97
C LEU A 137 1.44 18.25 -25.57
N ARG A 138 0.63 18.06 -24.53
CA ARG A 138 1.01 18.18 -23.10
C ARG A 138 0.96 16.84 -22.36
N TRP A 139 0.03 15.96 -22.71
CA TRP A 139 0.10 14.55 -22.30
C TRP A 139 -0.68 13.67 -23.29
N VAL A 140 -0.37 12.38 -23.27
CA VAL A 140 -1.08 11.32 -24.01
C VAL A 140 -1.19 10.09 -23.11
N ALA A 141 -2.34 9.44 -23.11
CA ALA A 141 -2.56 8.16 -22.45
C ALA A 141 -3.34 7.25 -23.39
N TRP A 142 -3.07 5.95 -23.34
CA TRP A 142 -3.78 4.96 -24.13
C TRP A 142 -3.97 3.67 -23.35
N ARG A 143 -5.00 2.92 -23.74
CA ARG A 143 -5.21 1.54 -23.32
C ARG A 143 -5.11 0.64 -24.54
N ASP A 144 -4.42 -0.47 -24.39
CA ASP A 144 -4.37 -1.57 -25.34
C ASP A 144 -4.57 -2.90 -24.61
N ARG A 145 -4.68 -4.02 -25.34
CA ARG A 145 -4.95 -5.33 -24.71
C ARG A 145 -3.81 -5.86 -23.83
N GLY A 146 -2.65 -5.24 -23.86
CA GLY A 146 -1.52 -5.55 -22.98
C GLY A 146 -1.43 -4.66 -21.74
N GLY A 147 -2.32 -3.67 -21.57
CA GLY A 147 -2.38 -2.81 -20.38
C GLY A 147 -2.65 -1.33 -20.67
N THR A 148 -2.19 -0.47 -19.75
CA THR A 148 -2.45 0.98 -19.77
C THR A 148 -1.14 1.77 -19.71
N CYS A 149 -1.06 2.85 -20.47
CA CYS A 149 0.09 3.75 -20.44
C CYS A 149 -0.35 5.22 -20.38
N SER A 150 0.38 6.03 -19.62
CA SER A 150 0.20 7.48 -19.55
C SER A 150 1.55 8.19 -19.60
N VAL A 151 1.68 9.18 -20.48
CA VAL A 151 2.92 9.90 -20.79
C VAL A 151 2.66 11.40 -20.79
N ALA A 152 3.27 12.11 -19.83
CA ALA A 152 3.32 13.56 -19.82
C ALA A 152 4.43 14.06 -20.75
N LEU A 153 4.06 14.91 -21.70
CA LEU A 153 4.95 15.52 -22.68
C LEU A 153 5.30 16.95 -22.24
N ARG A 154 6.58 17.26 -22.12
CA ARG A 154 7.03 18.60 -21.69
C ARG A 154 7.08 19.50 -22.92
N SER A 155 6.22 20.52 -22.94
CA SER A 155 6.01 21.40 -24.08
C SER A 155 7.26 22.25 -24.39
N ALA A 156 7.74 22.18 -25.63
CA ALA A 156 8.92 22.93 -26.08
C ALA A 156 8.65 24.44 -26.15
N GLY A 157 9.43 25.22 -25.40
CA GLY A 157 9.39 26.69 -25.39
C GLY A 157 10.35 27.32 -26.41
N PRO A 158 10.03 28.49 -27.00
CA PRO A 158 10.71 29.04 -28.18
C PRO A 158 12.08 29.72 -27.88
N ALA A 159 13.00 29.00 -27.22
CA ALA A 159 14.43 29.31 -27.18
C ALA A 159 15.34 28.15 -26.71
N GLY A 160 14.84 26.91 -26.55
CA GLY A 160 15.63 25.74 -26.12
C GLY A 160 16.20 25.76 -24.68
N ASN A 161 15.99 26.87 -23.96
CA ASN A 161 16.64 27.17 -22.68
C ASN A 161 15.60 27.71 -21.68
N ALA A 162 14.59 26.92 -21.32
CA ALA A 162 13.55 27.40 -20.41
C ALA A 162 14.11 27.53 -18.98
N ASP A 163 14.14 28.75 -18.42
CA ASP A 163 14.39 28.95 -16.99
C ASP A 163 13.21 28.37 -16.19
N VAL A 164 13.47 27.27 -15.50
CA VAL A 164 12.49 26.54 -14.69
C VAL A 164 12.56 26.90 -13.21
N THR A 165 13.45 27.80 -12.79
CA THR A 165 13.71 28.14 -11.37
C THR A 165 12.45 28.59 -10.63
N SER A 166 11.54 29.27 -11.33
CA SER A 166 10.22 29.69 -10.78
C SER A 166 9.27 28.53 -10.43
N LEU A 167 9.65 27.28 -10.71
CA LEU A 167 8.93 26.07 -10.33
C LEU A 167 9.51 25.40 -9.07
N VAL A 168 10.56 25.96 -8.44
CA VAL A 168 11.06 25.45 -7.15
C VAL A 168 10.01 25.73 -6.06
N ARG A 169 9.48 24.66 -5.44
CA ARG A 169 8.47 24.71 -4.38
C ARG A 169 9.10 25.08 -3.04
N GLU A 170 10.22 24.45 -2.71
CA GLU A 170 10.99 24.64 -1.49
C GLU A 170 12.49 24.64 -1.81
N VAL A 171 13.26 25.45 -1.08
CA VAL A 171 14.72 25.53 -1.18
C VAL A 171 15.32 25.57 0.23
N TRP A 172 16.36 24.78 0.43
CA TRP A 172 17.03 24.59 1.71
C TRP A 172 18.55 24.74 1.55
N ALA A 173 19.21 25.18 2.61
CA ALA A 173 20.66 25.24 2.71
C ALA A 173 21.14 24.59 4.00
N ASP A 174 22.24 23.82 3.95
CA ASP A 174 22.83 23.26 5.16
C ASP A 174 23.48 24.34 6.05
N ALA A 175 23.79 25.50 5.48
CA ALA A 175 24.13 26.72 6.20
C ALA A 175 23.65 27.96 5.44
N GLU A 176 23.15 28.96 6.18
CA GLU A 176 22.68 30.26 5.69
C GLU A 176 22.80 31.31 6.81
N HIS A 177 22.40 32.56 6.57
CA HIS A 177 22.48 33.63 7.57
C HIS A 177 21.14 34.36 7.80
N PRO A 178 20.18 33.72 8.51
CA PRO A 178 18.83 34.25 8.70
C PRO A 178 18.79 35.57 9.49
N GLY A 179 19.80 35.82 10.34
CA GLY A 179 19.91 37.05 11.12
C GLY A 179 20.07 38.32 10.28
N ALA A 180 20.53 38.20 9.04
CA ALA A 180 20.60 39.29 8.05
C ALA A 180 19.51 39.20 6.98
N GLY A 181 18.69 38.13 6.98
CA GLY A 181 17.79 37.79 5.87
C GLY A 181 18.50 37.18 4.65
N GLU A 182 19.75 36.74 4.80
CA GLU A 182 20.57 36.20 3.70
C GLU A 182 20.40 34.67 3.60
N VAL A 183 19.17 34.27 3.23
CA VAL A 183 18.63 32.90 3.30
C VAL A 183 18.48 32.24 1.94
N ALA A 184 18.36 30.91 1.92
CA ALA A 184 18.30 30.08 0.71
C ALA A 184 17.14 30.45 -0.22
N ALA A 185 16.02 30.95 0.34
CA ALA A 185 14.87 31.45 -0.42
C ALA A 185 15.24 32.55 -1.43
N ASN A 186 16.25 33.38 -1.11
CA ASN A 186 16.71 34.47 -1.98
C ASN A 186 17.28 33.93 -3.30
N LEU A 187 17.83 32.71 -3.31
CA LEU A 187 18.49 32.11 -4.48
C LEU A 187 17.57 31.90 -5.69
N VAL A 188 16.25 31.91 -5.46
CA VAL A 188 15.22 31.64 -6.47
C VAL A 188 14.21 32.79 -6.63
N ASP A 189 14.24 33.82 -5.77
CA ASP A 189 13.20 34.86 -5.71
C ASP A 189 13.25 35.89 -6.86
N GLY A 190 14.39 35.99 -7.57
CA GLY A 190 14.59 36.88 -8.71
C GLY A 190 14.87 38.35 -8.35
N THR A 191 15.18 38.64 -7.09
CA THR A 191 15.69 39.93 -6.62
C THR A 191 17.23 39.99 -6.77
N ARG A 192 17.88 40.92 -6.06
CA ARG A 192 19.34 40.96 -5.83
C ARG A 192 19.69 40.73 -4.35
N SER A 193 18.80 40.06 -3.62
CA SER A 193 19.09 39.56 -2.28
C SER A 193 20.00 38.35 -2.41
N LYS A 194 21.02 38.23 -1.56
CA LYS A 194 21.95 37.08 -1.57
C LYS A 194 21.58 36.03 -0.53
N TRP A 195 22.01 34.80 -0.75
CA TRP A 195 22.23 33.84 0.33
C TRP A 195 23.69 33.88 0.72
N PHE A 196 23.94 33.92 2.03
CA PHE A 196 25.27 33.83 2.62
C PHE A 196 25.24 32.60 3.52
N ALA A 197 25.90 31.50 3.11
CA ALA A 197 26.31 30.54 4.12
C ALA A 197 27.23 31.26 5.10
N PRO A 198 27.54 30.65 6.23
CA PRO A 198 28.88 30.77 6.73
C PRO A 198 29.51 29.37 6.59
N GLN A 199 30.09 28.99 5.42
CA GLN A 199 31.14 27.92 5.17
C GLN A 199 31.83 28.00 3.79
N ASP A 200 33.03 27.44 3.59
CA ASP A 200 33.65 27.15 2.25
C ASP A 200 33.08 25.94 1.51
N ARG A 201 32.21 25.19 2.18
CA ARG A 201 31.52 24.04 1.64
C ARG A 201 30.09 24.09 2.12
N ALA A 202 29.13 24.21 1.22
CA ALA A 202 27.72 24.33 1.57
C ALA A 202 26.89 23.53 0.58
N SER A 203 25.81 22.94 1.04
CA SER A 203 24.89 22.19 0.19
C SER A 203 23.56 22.93 0.10
N LEU A 204 23.11 23.14 -1.13
CA LEU A 204 21.86 23.81 -1.47
C LEU A 204 20.92 22.82 -2.15
N GLU A 205 19.79 22.51 -1.52
CA GLU A 205 18.76 21.61 -2.05
C GLU A 205 17.55 22.39 -2.56
N PHE A 206 17.03 21.99 -3.71
CA PHE A 206 15.93 22.64 -4.41
C PHE A 206 14.91 21.58 -4.82
N GLU A 207 13.66 21.70 -4.37
CA GLU A 207 12.57 20.78 -4.71
C GLU A 207 11.64 21.38 -5.78
N PHE A 208 11.31 20.59 -6.80
CA PHE A 208 10.29 20.86 -7.79
C PHE A 208 9.04 20.00 -7.52
N PRO A 209 7.80 20.51 -7.70
CA PRO A 209 6.54 19.80 -7.43
C PRO A 209 6.24 18.66 -8.42
N GLN A 210 7.13 18.45 -9.39
CA GLN A 210 7.16 17.35 -10.34
C GLN A 210 8.62 17.15 -10.75
N PRO A 211 9.05 15.95 -11.18
CA PRO A 211 10.41 15.78 -11.70
C PRO A 211 10.68 16.75 -12.86
N ILE A 212 11.86 17.36 -12.94
CA ILE A 212 12.30 18.18 -14.08
C ILE A 212 13.65 17.67 -14.58
N ALA A 213 13.87 17.69 -15.89
CA ALA A 213 15.15 17.34 -16.52
C ALA A 213 15.96 18.61 -16.82
N VAL A 214 16.61 19.15 -15.78
CA VAL A 214 17.54 20.27 -15.90
C VAL A 214 18.73 19.84 -16.79
N ASP A 215 19.05 20.65 -17.80
CA ASP A 215 20.17 20.43 -18.73
C ASP A 215 21.32 21.43 -18.52
N ARG A 216 21.01 22.58 -17.91
CA ARG A 216 21.97 23.60 -17.49
C ARG A 216 21.55 24.22 -16.16
N TYR A 217 22.52 24.76 -15.44
CA TYR A 217 22.27 25.65 -14.32
C TYR A 217 23.17 26.87 -14.46
N ALA A 218 22.78 28.00 -13.90
CA ALA A 218 23.65 29.16 -13.76
C ALA A 218 23.80 29.55 -12.30
N LEU A 219 25.02 29.98 -11.95
CA LEU A 219 25.37 30.52 -10.65
C LEU A 219 25.62 32.02 -10.83
N THR A 220 24.80 32.84 -10.20
CA THR A 220 24.87 34.31 -10.27
C THR A 220 25.55 34.86 -9.04
N SER A 221 26.40 35.88 -9.26
CA SER A 221 27.13 36.51 -8.17
C SER A 221 26.38 37.54 -7.34
N ALA A 222 26.78 37.63 -6.07
CA ALA A 222 26.36 38.63 -5.11
C ALA A 222 27.28 39.86 -5.15
N ASN A 223 27.14 40.73 -4.15
CA ASN A 223 27.39 42.16 -4.30
C ASN A 223 28.67 42.72 -3.65
N ASP A 224 29.30 42.00 -2.71
CA ASP A 224 30.23 42.62 -1.75
C ASP A 224 31.68 42.09 -1.72
N ALA A 225 32.00 40.91 -2.24
CA ALA A 225 33.36 40.36 -2.20
C ALA A 225 33.67 39.32 -3.30
N ASP A 226 34.96 39.06 -3.54
CA ASP A 226 35.54 38.29 -4.66
C ASP A 226 36.55 37.21 -4.24
N ASP A 227 37.23 37.40 -3.10
CA ASP A 227 37.97 36.35 -2.38
C ASP A 227 37.04 35.25 -1.82
N ARG A 228 35.73 35.51 -1.88
CA ARG A 228 34.43 34.88 -1.36
C ARG A 228 32.62 32.99 -2.81
N ASP A 229 32.82 32.37 -4.01
CA ASP A 229 32.03 31.60 -4.95
C ASP A 229 32.27 30.14 -4.70
N PRO A 230 31.30 29.30 -5.09
CA PRO A 230 31.61 27.97 -5.55
C PRO A 230 32.74 28.05 -6.59
N ALA A 231 33.97 27.67 -6.23
CA ALA A 231 35.08 27.49 -7.18
C ALA A 231 35.25 26.00 -7.53
N VAL A 232 34.78 25.14 -6.62
CA VAL A 232 34.65 23.69 -6.76
C VAL A 232 33.27 23.30 -6.24
N TRP A 233 32.50 22.52 -6.99
CA TRP A 233 31.21 21.98 -6.55
C TRP A 233 30.76 20.77 -7.37
N ILE A 234 29.72 20.09 -6.89
CA ILE A 234 29.04 18.98 -7.56
C ILE A 234 27.54 19.29 -7.60
N LEU A 235 26.92 19.25 -8.78
CA LEU A 235 25.46 19.23 -8.90
C LEU A 235 24.98 17.78 -8.94
N ARG A 236 23.95 17.48 -8.15
CA ARG A 236 23.25 16.19 -8.09
C ARG A 236 21.76 16.34 -8.34
N GLY A 237 21.09 15.23 -8.64
CA GLY A 237 19.64 15.12 -8.67
C GLY A 237 19.15 13.83 -8.00
N SER A 238 17.94 13.88 -7.46
CA SER A 238 17.27 12.77 -6.77
C SER A 238 15.76 12.76 -7.08
N VAL A 239 15.16 11.57 -7.08
CA VAL A 239 13.71 11.37 -7.26
C VAL A 239 12.93 11.28 -5.94
N ASP A 240 13.65 11.14 -4.82
CA ASP A 240 13.13 10.75 -3.50
C ASP A 240 13.73 11.59 -2.33
N GLY A 241 14.65 12.52 -2.62
CA GLY A 241 15.42 13.29 -1.64
C GLY A 241 16.53 12.49 -0.93
N ILE A 242 16.62 11.18 -1.16
CA ILE A 242 17.45 10.25 -0.39
C ILE A 242 18.59 9.70 -1.24
N ARG A 243 18.31 9.31 -2.49
CA ARG A 243 19.25 8.69 -3.43
C ARG A 243 19.69 9.70 -4.48
N TRP A 244 20.95 10.14 -4.41
CA TRP A 244 21.47 11.28 -5.16
C TRP A 244 22.46 10.90 -6.27
N ARG A 245 22.05 11.05 -7.53
CA ARG A 245 22.92 10.87 -8.71
C ARG A 245 23.71 12.14 -8.98
N THR A 246 25.05 12.04 -9.07
CA THR A 246 25.89 13.14 -9.56
C THR A 246 25.59 13.43 -11.04
N LEU A 247 25.42 14.70 -11.40
CA LEU A 247 25.05 15.16 -12.74
C LEU A 247 26.14 16.03 -13.37
N ASP A 248 26.79 16.88 -12.58
CA ASP A 248 27.89 17.72 -13.02
C ASP A 248 28.90 17.94 -11.88
N SER A 249 30.15 18.24 -12.22
CA SER A 249 31.22 18.51 -11.26
C SER A 249 32.18 19.55 -11.82
N ARG A 250 32.37 20.65 -11.08
CA ARG A 250 33.22 21.78 -11.50
C ARG A 250 34.32 22.02 -10.47
N ALA A 251 35.44 22.54 -10.96
CA ALA A 251 36.61 22.90 -10.17
C ALA A 251 37.34 24.08 -10.85
N HIS A 252 38.16 24.80 -10.08
CA HIS A 252 38.96 25.94 -10.54
C HIS A 252 38.13 27.02 -11.28
N GLN A 253 36.88 27.22 -10.84
CA GLN A 253 36.04 28.29 -11.35
C GLN A 253 36.36 29.57 -10.59
N SER A 254 37.31 30.35 -11.11
CA SER A 254 37.33 31.79 -10.85
C SER A 254 36.16 32.45 -11.54
N PHE A 255 35.99 33.73 -11.28
CA PHE A 255 35.02 34.55 -11.98
C PHE A 255 35.69 35.98 -12.21
N ALA A 256 35.00 37.16 -12.21
CA ALA A 256 35.56 38.50 -12.49
C ALA A 256 34.80 39.75 -11.94
N ASP A 257 33.47 39.90 -12.07
CA ASP A 257 32.64 41.05 -11.62
C ASP A 257 31.46 40.66 -10.68
N ARG A 258 30.86 41.63 -9.98
CA ARG A 258 29.66 41.36 -9.15
C ARG A 258 28.40 41.24 -10.02
N HIS A 259 27.38 40.50 -9.57
CA HIS A 259 26.07 40.34 -10.25
C HIS A 259 26.11 39.74 -11.68
N GLN A 260 27.03 38.81 -11.91
CA GLN A 260 27.46 38.32 -13.21
C GLN A 260 27.38 36.78 -13.25
N ALA A 261 26.56 36.21 -14.14
CA ALA A 261 26.12 34.80 -14.06
C ALA A 261 26.85 33.82 -15.00
N ARG A 262 27.55 32.83 -14.44
CA ARG A 262 28.12 31.71 -15.21
C ARG A 262 27.10 30.60 -15.42
N THR A 263 26.89 30.19 -16.69
CA THR A 263 26.02 29.05 -17.04
C THR A 263 26.82 27.79 -17.36
N TYR A 264 26.37 26.65 -16.85
CA TYR A 264 27.02 25.35 -16.92
C TYR A 264 26.11 24.30 -17.52
N ARG A 265 26.59 23.57 -18.54
CA ARG A 265 25.85 22.47 -19.18
C ARG A 265 26.17 21.13 -18.52
N ILE A 266 25.12 20.45 -18.08
CA ILE A 266 25.13 19.09 -17.53
C ILE A 266 25.36 18.12 -18.69
N ALA A 267 26.34 17.23 -18.56
CA ALA A 267 26.73 16.32 -19.65
C ALA A 267 25.74 15.15 -19.85
N ALA A 268 25.19 14.62 -18.76
CA ALA A 268 24.20 13.55 -18.75
C ALA A 268 23.00 13.93 -17.85
N PRO A 269 22.08 14.79 -18.35
CA PRO A 269 20.91 15.21 -17.59
C PRO A 269 20.00 14.03 -17.25
N GLY A 270 19.08 14.25 -16.32
CA GLY A 270 18.08 13.27 -15.90
C GLY A 270 16.95 13.99 -15.17
N SER A 271 15.78 13.36 -15.08
CA SER A 271 14.59 14.00 -14.51
C SER A 271 14.48 13.75 -13.00
N PHE A 272 14.51 14.80 -12.20
CA PHE A 272 14.59 14.74 -10.74
C PHE A 272 13.64 15.75 -10.08
N THR A 273 13.02 15.37 -8.96
CA THR A 273 12.22 16.27 -8.11
C THR A 273 13.14 17.14 -7.25
N HIS A 274 14.24 16.57 -6.74
CA HIS A 274 15.19 17.28 -5.90
C HIS A 274 16.50 17.49 -6.64
N TYR A 275 17.05 18.69 -6.60
CA TYR A 275 18.38 19.04 -7.11
C TYR A 275 19.27 19.55 -5.97
N ARG A 276 20.57 19.20 -6.00
CA ARG A 276 21.50 19.60 -4.93
C ARG A 276 22.84 20.08 -5.45
N LEU A 277 23.21 21.30 -5.06
CA LEU A 277 24.51 21.90 -5.34
C LEU A 277 25.42 21.73 -4.11
N ASP A 278 26.21 20.66 -4.07
CA ASP A 278 27.26 20.45 -3.06
C ASP A 278 28.48 21.30 -3.41
N ILE A 279 28.63 22.47 -2.79
CA ILE A 279 29.81 23.33 -2.94
C ILE A 279 30.95 22.76 -2.10
N LEU A 280 32.14 22.63 -2.68
CA LEU A 280 33.29 21.88 -2.13
C LEU A 280 34.57 22.72 -1.96
N GLY A 281 34.55 24.00 -2.28
CA GLY A 281 35.68 24.91 -2.11
C GLY A 281 35.59 26.12 -3.03
N THR A 282 36.36 27.15 -2.71
CA THR A 282 36.12 28.53 -3.17
C THR A 282 37.43 29.27 -3.41
N ASN A 283 37.41 30.50 -3.95
CA ASN A 283 38.61 31.15 -4.49
C ASN A 283 39.62 31.72 -3.46
N GLY A 284 39.48 31.41 -2.17
CA GLY A 284 40.62 31.44 -1.23
C GLY A 284 40.30 31.92 0.18
N SER A 285 39.24 32.70 0.34
CA SER A 285 38.66 33.01 1.64
C SER A 285 37.99 31.75 2.21
N PRO A 286 37.77 31.62 3.54
CA PRO A 286 37.26 30.40 4.18
C PRO A 286 35.77 30.05 3.91
N ASP A 287 35.30 30.34 2.69
CA ASP A 287 34.10 31.14 2.44
C ASP A 287 33.26 30.66 1.18
N VAL A 288 32.07 31.20 0.74
CA VAL A 288 30.74 30.50 0.58
C VAL A 288 29.45 31.33 0.38
N GLN A 289 29.24 32.18 -0.64
CA GLN A 289 27.93 32.83 -0.89
C GLN A 289 27.42 32.67 -2.34
N LEU A 290 26.17 33.05 -2.63
CA LEU A 290 25.51 33.06 -3.97
C LEU A 290 24.41 34.14 -4.03
N GLU A 291 24.20 34.82 -5.17
CA GLU A 291 22.98 35.63 -5.37
C GLU A 291 21.82 34.76 -5.81
N SER A 292 21.99 33.99 -6.89
CA SER A 292 20.95 33.07 -7.36
C SER A 292 21.51 31.81 -7.99
N VAL A 293 20.74 30.73 -7.88
CA VAL A 293 20.93 29.49 -8.61
C VAL A 293 19.77 29.37 -9.59
N ARG A 294 20.07 29.46 -10.89
CA ARG A 294 19.08 29.29 -11.95
C ARG A 294 19.17 27.90 -12.53
N PHE A 295 18.03 27.25 -12.72
CA PHE A 295 17.92 25.97 -13.42
C PHE A 295 17.27 26.17 -14.78
N PHE A 296 17.87 25.57 -15.81
CA PHE A 296 17.36 25.59 -17.17
C PHE A 296 17.14 24.15 -17.64
N ALA A 297 15.99 23.91 -18.25
CA ALA A 297 15.67 22.63 -18.86
C ALA A 297 15.68 22.75 -20.39
N ASP A 298 16.29 21.77 -21.05
CA ASP A 298 16.05 21.52 -22.47
C ASP A 298 14.61 20.98 -22.60
N SER A 299 13.72 21.77 -23.19
CA SER A 299 12.26 21.54 -23.11
C SER A 299 11.75 20.45 -24.07
N THR A 300 12.47 19.33 -24.14
CA THR A 300 12.39 18.30 -25.20
C THR A 300 12.39 16.88 -24.62
N GLY A 301 11.49 16.56 -23.69
CA GLY A 301 11.44 15.24 -23.06
C GLY A 301 10.07 14.85 -22.53
N PHE A 302 9.95 13.59 -22.11
CA PHE A 302 8.72 13.02 -21.56
C PHE A 302 8.98 12.20 -20.30
N THR A 303 7.94 12.06 -19.48
CA THR A 303 7.93 11.20 -18.28
C THR A 303 6.55 10.57 -18.16
N GLY A 304 6.48 9.27 -17.93
CA GLY A 304 5.23 8.53 -17.86
C GLY A 304 5.36 7.21 -17.12
N TYR A 305 4.28 6.43 -17.15
CA TYR A 305 4.20 5.08 -16.58
C TYR A 305 3.48 4.16 -17.56
N ARG A 306 3.94 2.91 -17.67
CA ARG A 306 3.25 1.83 -18.39
C ARG A 306 3.03 0.67 -17.45
N GLN A 307 1.78 0.38 -17.15
CA GLN A 307 1.39 -0.86 -16.49
C GLN A 307 1.09 -1.91 -17.57
N ARG A 308 1.79 -3.03 -17.54
CA ARG A 308 1.41 -4.22 -18.33
C ARG A 308 0.38 -5.02 -17.51
N ALA A 309 -0.47 -5.79 -18.16
CA ALA A 309 -1.36 -6.72 -17.45
C ALA A 309 -0.56 -7.64 -16.51
N GLY A 310 -1.01 -7.80 -15.26
CA GLY A 310 -0.34 -8.60 -14.24
C GLY A 310 1.04 -8.09 -13.80
N HIS A 311 1.37 -6.80 -14.00
CA HIS A 311 2.66 -6.21 -13.61
C HIS A 311 2.48 -4.83 -12.97
N ASP A 312 3.47 -4.42 -12.17
CA ASP A 312 3.54 -3.06 -11.61
C ASP A 312 3.72 -1.96 -12.67
N PRO A 313 3.32 -0.70 -12.39
CA PRO A 313 3.52 0.44 -13.29
C PRO A 313 5.00 0.83 -13.45
N VAL A 314 5.63 0.35 -14.52
CA VAL A 314 7.04 0.69 -14.86
C VAL A 314 7.13 2.15 -15.30
N ALA A 315 8.08 2.90 -14.72
CA ALA A 315 8.36 4.28 -15.11
C ALA A 315 9.04 4.34 -16.49
N TYR A 316 8.60 5.26 -17.35
CA TYR A 316 9.17 5.53 -18.66
C TYR A 316 9.71 6.95 -18.74
N ARG A 317 10.94 7.09 -19.24
CA ARG A 317 11.65 8.36 -19.40
C ARG A 317 12.33 8.41 -20.76
N GLY A 318 12.41 9.59 -21.36
CA GLY A 318 13.10 9.73 -22.64
C GLY A 318 13.08 11.14 -23.24
N ARG A 319 13.80 11.28 -24.36
CA ARG A 319 14.01 12.56 -25.05
C ARG A 319 13.26 12.58 -26.38
N ARG A 320 12.78 13.77 -26.78
CA ARG A 320 12.31 14.02 -28.15
C ARG A 320 13.50 13.98 -29.11
N VAL A 321 13.41 13.15 -30.13
CA VAL A 321 14.36 13.14 -31.25
C VAL A 321 13.91 14.21 -32.24
N GLU A 322 14.64 15.32 -32.33
CA GLU A 322 14.46 16.28 -33.43
C GLU A 322 14.93 15.65 -34.75
N PRO A 323 14.26 15.92 -35.89
CA PRO A 323 14.73 15.45 -37.19
C PRO A 323 16.07 16.11 -37.55
N GLU A 324 16.98 15.34 -38.17
CA GLU A 324 18.35 15.79 -38.47
C GLU A 324 18.39 17.11 -39.26
N SER A 325 19.07 18.12 -38.70
CA SER A 325 19.22 19.46 -39.30
C SER A 325 20.68 19.93 -39.32
N VAL A 326 21.16 20.40 -40.47
CA VAL A 326 22.55 20.85 -40.71
C VAL A 326 22.82 22.22 -40.05
N GLY A 327 23.93 22.38 -39.31
CA GLY A 327 24.15 23.50 -38.36
C GLY A 327 25.31 24.49 -38.64
N VAL A 328 25.41 25.53 -37.77
CA VAL A 328 26.40 26.66 -37.73
C VAL A 328 26.62 27.09 -36.23
N ALA A 329 27.63 27.91 -35.84
CA ALA A 329 28.13 28.00 -34.43
C ALA A 329 28.52 29.41 -33.83
N GLY A 330 28.62 29.53 -32.47
CA GLY A 330 29.13 30.64 -31.59
C GLY A 330 28.53 30.63 -30.13
N GLU A 331 28.92 31.33 -29.03
CA GLU A 331 30.13 32.08 -28.50
C GLU A 331 30.19 32.07 -26.91
N SER A 332 30.60 33.14 -26.14
CA SER A 332 31.08 33.06 -24.70
C SER A 332 30.59 34.12 -23.62
N LEU A 333 31.12 34.14 -22.34
CA LEU A 333 30.44 34.37 -20.99
C LEU A 333 31.19 35.14 -19.79
N PRO A 334 30.50 35.59 -18.67
CA PRO A 334 31.06 35.93 -17.26
C PRO A 334 30.09 35.98 -15.93
N GLU A 335 30.30 36.23 -14.57
CA GLU A 335 31.30 35.86 -13.45
C GLU A 335 31.45 36.62 -11.91
N GLU A 336 31.15 36.20 -10.55
CA GLU A 336 31.99 36.21 -9.12
C GLU A 336 31.55 36.57 -7.55
N LEU A 337 31.99 35.98 -6.34
CA LEU A 337 31.23 35.83 -4.97
C LEU A 337 31.58 35.93 -3.32
N PRO A 338 32.46 35.20 -2.50
CA PRO A 338 32.40 33.99 -0.72
C PRO A 338 32.03 34.40 0.93
N ALA A 339 31.94 33.81 2.26
CA ALA A 339 31.59 32.59 3.29
C ALA A 339 32.05 32.30 4.90
N ARG A 340 32.17 31.00 5.50
CA ARG A 340 32.77 30.28 6.83
C ARG A 340 32.05 29.44 8.09
N ARG A 341 32.24 28.07 8.46
CA ARG A 341 31.44 27.15 9.49
C ARG A 341 32.06 26.27 10.72
N LEU A 342 31.42 25.12 11.21
CA LEU A 342 31.50 24.33 12.54
C LEU A 342 31.18 22.73 12.57
N ARG A 343 31.00 21.98 13.75
CA ARG A 343 30.92 20.43 13.97
C ARG A 343 30.21 19.79 15.28
N ARG A 344 29.97 18.42 15.48
CA ARG A 344 29.28 17.66 16.66
C ARG A 344 29.64 16.12 16.97
N LEU A 345 28.91 15.37 17.88
CA LEU A 345 29.13 13.93 18.27
C LEU A 345 28.44 12.86 17.41
N SER A 346 27.27 13.19 16.88
CA SER A 346 26.58 12.50 15.77
C SER A 346 27.53 12.07 14.65
N ASP A 347 28.55 12.88 14.43
CA ASP A 347 29.52 12.79 13.34
C ASP A 347 30.48 11.57 13.47
N CYS A 348 30.25 10.70 14.46
CA CYS A 348 31.06 9.52 14.79
C CYS A 348 30.23 8.30 15.28
N ASP A 349 28.91 8.44 15.52
CA ASP A 349 27.96 7.49 16.16
C ASP A 349 28.33 6.95 17.57
N THR A 350 29.60 7.03 17.94
CA THR A 350 30.20 6.50 19.17
C THR A 350 31.41 7.35 19.52
N LEU A 351 31.48 7.86 20.75
CA LEU A 351 32.71 8.46 21.24
C LEU A 351 33.68 7.32 21.59
N ARG A 352 34.80 7.19 20.86
CA ARG A 352 35.79 6.11 21.11
C ARG A 352 36.89 6.55 22.06
N ALA A 353 37.54 5.61 22.75
CA ALA A 353 38.67 5.90 23.64
C ALA A 353 39.75 6.76 22.92
N GLY A 354 40.18 7.86 23.55
CA GLY A 354 41.11 8.83 22.96
C GLY A 354 40.46 9.91 22.07
N THR A 355 39.16 9.80 21.76
CA THR A 355 38.39 10.87 21.10
C THR A 355 37.89 11.87 22.15
N GLU A 356 37.92 13.15 21.82
CA GLU A 356 37.46 14.25 22.69
C GLU A 356 36.45 15.12 21.94
N LEU A 357 35.23 15.24 22.48
CA LEU A 357 34.20 16.12 21.95
C LEU A 357 34.26 17.47 22.65
N VAL A 358 34.49 18.54 21.90
CA VAL A 358 34.80 19.87 22.46
C VAL A 358 33.60 20.81 22.34
N SER A 359 33.37 21.63 23.36
CA SER A 359 32.36 22.70 23.35
C SER A 359 32.71 23.82 22.36
N PRO A 360 31.75 24.64 21.89
CA PRO A 360 31.98 25.61 20.80
C PRO A 360 33.13 26.62 21.04
N SER A 361 33.30 27.12 22.27
CA SER A 361 34.41 28.01 22.66
C SER A 361 35.77 27.31 22.81
N GLY A 362 35.80 25.97 22.74
CA GLY A 362 36.99 25.17 23.02
C GLY A 362 37.28 24.92 24.51
N ARG A 363 36.47 25.49 25.43
CA ARG A 363 36.73 25.52 26.87
C ARG A 363 36.47 24.20 27.60
N TYR A 364 35.34 23.56 27.31
CA TYR A 364 34.95 22.28 27.92
C TYR A 364 35.06 21.16 26.89
N ALA A 365 35.26 19.93 27.36
CA ALA A 365 35.20 18.76 26.50
C ALA A 365 34.85 17.46 27.22
N LEU A 366 34.06 16.64 26.53
CA LEU A 366 33.74 15.26 26.88
C LEU A 366 34.82 14.34 26.31
N ARG A 367 35.46 13.56 27.16
CA ARG A 367 36.42 12.51 26.77
C ARG A 367 36.41 11.37 27.78
N TYR A 368 37.15 10.31 27.51
CA TYR A 368 37.41 9.28 28.51
C TYR A 368 38.47 9.71 29.53
N GLY A 369 38.21 9.36 30.80
CA GLY A 369 39.21 9.30 31.85
C GLY A 369 40.21 8.15 31.60
N PRO A 370 41.35 8.14 32.31
CA PRO A 370 42.34 7.06 32.21
C PRO A 370 41.80 5.69 32.70
N ASP A 371 40.65 5.70 33.37
CA ASP A 371 39.88 4.57 33.87
C ASP A 371 38.76 4.10 32.93
N GLY A 372 38.64 4.69 31.72
CA GLY A 372 37.64 4.27 30.72
C GLY A 372 36.23 4.83 30.93
N VAL A 373 36.05 5.72 31.90
CA VAL A 373 34.77 6.41 32.21
C VAL A 373 34.67 7.71 31.41
N PRO A 374 33.59 7.98 30.65
CA PRO A 374 33.40 9.26 29.98
C PRO A 374 33.10 10.39 30.98
N VAL A 375 33.73 11.54 30.75
CA VAL A 375 33.77 12.71 31.65
C VAL A 375 33.84 14.01 30.86
N VAL A 376 33.12 15.05 31.31
CA VAL A 376 33.32 16.42 30.83
C VAL A 376 34.35 17.11 31.73
N ILE A 377 35.37 17.73 31.13
CA ILE A 377 36.37 18.55 31.81
C ILE A 377 36.41 19.98 31.27
N GLU A 378 36.74 20.95 32.12
CA GLU A 378 37.30 22.22 31.69
C GLU A 378 38.77 22.00 31.25
N ARG A 379 39.07 22.23 29.97
CA ARG A 379 40.35 21.79 29.37
C ARG A 379 41.57 22.58 29.88
N ALA A 380 41.37 23.82 30.33
CA ALA A 380 42.44 24.69 30.86
C ALA A 380 42.84 24.38 32.31
N THR A 381 41.94 23.79 33.10
CA THR A 381 42.16 23.46 34.53
C THR A 381 42.19 21.95 34.78
N HIS A 382 41.78 21.15 33.79
CA HIS A 382 41.48 19.71 33.86
C HIS A 382 40.48 19.34 34.97
N ARG A 383 39.69 20.29 35.47
CA ARG A 383 38.65 20.01 36.47
C ARG A 383 37.41 19.42 35.81
N PHE A 384 36.90 18.33 36.37
CA PHE A 384 35.65 17.72 35.92
C PHE A 384 34.44 18.62 36.19
N THR A 385 33.44 18.56 35.30
CA THR A 385 32.09 19.12 35.49
C THR A 385 30.99 18.05 35.44
N TRP A 386 31.24 16.92 34.76
CA TRP A 386 30.32 15.79 34.68
C TRP A 386 31.10 14.46 34.54
N ARG A 387 30.51 13.36 35.02
CA ARG A 387 31.04 11.99 34.94
C ARG A 387 29.89 11.01 34.71
N ALA A 388 30.12 9.96 33.92
CA ALA A 388 29.15 8.88 33.72
C ALA A 388 29.07 7.93 34.94
N GLY A 389 27.85 7.61 35.34
CA GLY A 389 27.50 6.85 36.55
C GLY A 389 26.38 7.56 37.33
N ASP A 390 25.67 6.84 38.19
CA ASP A 390 24.55 7.42 38.95
C ASP A 390 25.02 8.35 40.10
N ASP A 391 26.27 8.19 40.55
CA ASP A 391 26.99 9.16 41.38
C ASP A 391 28.53 9.06 41.20
N ASP A 392 29.28 10.01 41.78
CA ASP A 392 30.77 10.02 41.78
C ASP A 392 31.42 8.80 42.47
N GLN A 393 30.65 7.96 43.17
CA GLN A 393 31.15 6.77 43.87
C GLN A 393 30.99 5.48 43.04
N HIS A 394 30.05 5.47 42.09
CA HIS A 394 29.73 4.33 41.22
C HIS A 394 29.88 4.68 39.72
N PRO A 395 31.09 5.04 39.26
CA PRO A 395 31.31 5.49 37.89
C PRO A 395 31.22 4.34 36.87
N ALA A 396 30.57 4.59 35.74
CA ALA A 396 30.32 3.60 34.68
C ALA A 396 31.35 3.72 33.53
N ALA A 397 32.09 2.64 33.26
CA ALA A 397 33.04 2.56 32.16
C ALA A 397 32.46 1.80 30.95
N GLY A 398 32.77 2.26 29.74
CA GLY A 398 32.24 1.70 28.49
C GLY A 398 32.16 2.75 27.38
N GLU A 399 32.00 2.31 26.13
CA GLU A 399 31.85 3.25 25.01
C GLU A 399 30.46 3.91 25.01
N LEU A 400 30.43 5.25 25.01
CA LEU A 400 29.24 6.09 24.90
C LEU A 400 28.74 6.14 23.46
N ARG A 401 27.50 5.71 23.22
CA ARG A 401 26.88 5.61 21.89
C ARG A 401 25.51 6.31 21.84
N LEU A 402 25.18 6.87 20.68
CA LEU A 402 23.81 7.23 20.31
C LEU A 402 23.21 6.04 19.56
N SER A 403 22.25 5.32 20.15
CA SER A 403 21.57 4.25 19.43
C SER A 403 20.35 4.77 18.69
N GLY A 404 20.04 4.18 17.53
CA GLY A 404 18.94 4.61 16.66
C GLY A 404 17.54 4.46 17.26
N GLY A 405 17.43 3.90 18.47
CA GLY A 405 16.20 3.60 19.18
C GLY A 405 16.11 4.29 20.55
N ILE A 406 15.97 5.62 20.54
CA ILE A 406 15.44 6.39 21.69
C ILE A 406 16.35 6.38 22.95
N GLN A 407 17.64 6.04 22.85
CA GLN A 407 18.54 5.98 24.02
C GLN A 407 19.99 6.47 23.75
N VAL A 408 20.72 6.71 24.85
CA VAL A 408 22.18 6.86 24.89
C VAL A 408 22.71 5.74 25.77
N GLU A 409 23.66 4.96 25.26
CA GLU A 409 24.15 3.73 25.88
C GLU A 409 25.63 3.83 26.28
N LEU A 410 26.02 3.05 27.31
CA LEU A 410 27.41 2.83 27.73
C LEU A 410 27.74 1.35 27.65
N HIS A 411 28.69 0.97 26.79
CA HIS A 411 28.92 -0.44 26.48
C HIS A 411 30.17 -1.03 27.16
N SER A 412 30.00 -1.61 28.37
CA SER A 412 30.77 -2.79 28.81
C SER A 412 30.05 -3.58 29.92
N GLY A 413 29.63 -4.80 29.63
CA GLY A 413 29.07 -5.77 30.60
C GLY A 413 27.69 -5.46 31.20
N GLY A 414 27.23 -4.21 31.17
CA GLY A 414 25.89 -3.79 31.55
C GLY A 414 25.55 -2.42 30.99
N THR A 415 24.37 -2.27 30.41
CA THR A 415 23.91 -1.02 29.77
C THR A 415 23.44 -0.02 30.82
N TRP A 416 23.81 1.24 30.66
CA TRP A 416 23.14 2.37 31.31
C TRP A 416 22.22 3.03 30.29
N GLU A 417 20.91 3.10 30.59
CA GLU A 417 19.86 3.47 29.63
C GLU A 417 19.13 4.75 30.03
N SER A 418 19.21 5.80 29.20
CA SER A 418 18.35 6.98 29.36
C SER A 418 16.93 6.68 28.84
N SER A 419 16.06 6.18 29.72
CA SER A 419 14.67 5.74 29.43
C SER A 419 13.68 6.76 28.84
N VAL A 420 14.15 7.95 28.44
CA VAL A 420 13.39 8.95 27.69
C VAL A 420 14.32 9.54 26.62
N CYS A 421 13.87 9.52 25.36
CA CYS A 421 14.23 10.41 24.24
C CYS A 421 12.98 10.56 23.35
N ALA A 422 13.10 11.14 22.15
CA ALA A 422 12.04 11.16 21.14
C ALA A 422 12.56 10.54 19.82
N ALA A 423 11.67 10.07 18.94
CA ALA A 423 12.05 9.44 17.67
C ALA A 423 12.91 10.34 16.74
N ASP A 424 12.85 11.66 16.97
CA ASP A 424 13.51 12.68 16.16
C ASP A 424 14.89 13.13 16.73
N THR A 425 15.39 12.57 17.84
CA THR A 425 16.73 12.91 18.39
C THR A 425 17.86 12.53 17.43
N GLY A 426 18.86 13.41 17.31
CA GLY A 426 19.95 13.26 16.33
C GLY A 426 21.33 13.77 16.74
N PHE A 427 21.46 14.57 17.81
CA PHE A 427 22.74 15.14 18.23
C PHE A 427 22.96 15.04 19.73
N LEU A 428 24.20 14.80 20.15
CA LEU A 428 24.68 15.00 21.53
C LEU A 428 25.86 16.00 21.47
N VAL A 429 25.88 17.00 22.35
CA VAL A 429 26.86 18.10 22.37
C VAL A 429 27.25 18.50 23.79
N VAL A 430 28.44 19.09 23.93
CA VAL A 430 28.94 19.69 25.19
C VAL A 430 28.76 21.20 25.10
N THR A 431 28.13 21.83 26.09
CA THR A 431 27.92 23.29 26.12
C THR A 431 29.15 24.03 26.61
N ASP A 432 29.23 25.34 26.33
CA ASP A 432 30.28 26.21 26.86
C ASP A 432 30.13 26.55 28.36
N GLU A 433 29.10 25.99 28.99
CA GLU A 433 28.85 26.05 30.44
C GLU A 433 29.32 24.76 31.14
N GLY A 434 29.73 23.74 30.37
CA GLY A 434 30.26 22.47 30.86
C GLY A 434 29.21 21.37 31.07
N GLU A 435 28.00 21.59 30.56
CA GLU A 435 26.86 20.65 30.57
C GLU A 435 26.83 19.79 29.29
N LEU A 436 25.98 18.75 29.29
CA LEU A 436 25.74 17.86 28.15
C LEU A 436 24.28 18.01 27.66
N GLU A 437 24.10 18.30 26.37
CA GLU A 437 22.78 18.48 25.73
C GLU A 437 22.55 17.51 24.56
N LEU A 438 21.29 17.11 24.41
CA LEU A 438 20.76 16.24 23.36
C LEU A 438 19.76 17.03 22.51
N LEU A 439 19.94 17.06 21.19
CA LEU A 439 19.15 17.86 20.26
C LEU A 439 18.45 16.99 19.19
N ASP A 440 17.35 17.48 18.62
CA ASP A 440 16.65 16.85 17.50
C ASP A 440 17.34 17.14 16.16
N ARG A 441 16.91 16.46 15.10
CA ARG A 441 17.46 16.65 13.74
C ARG A 441 17.24 18.06 13.18
N LEU A 442 16.39 18.90 13.81
CA LEU A 442 16.20 20.32 13.49
C LEU A 442 17.05 21.25 14.37
N GLY A 443 17.79 20.71 15.35
CA GLY A 443 18.66 21.45 16.26
C GLY A 443 17.96 22.05 17.48
N VAL A 444 16.69 21.69 17.74
CA VAL A 444 15.98 22.09 18.96
C VAL A 444 16.53 21.28 20.15
N SER A 445 16.72 21.92 21.31
CA SER A 445 17.17 21.21 22.52
C SER A 445 16.08 20.27 23.00
N VAL A 446 16.37 18.97 23.00
CA VAL A 446 15.43 17.94 23.43
C VAL A 446 15.68 17.62 24.89
N TYR A 447 16.93 17.57 25.37
CA TYR A 447 17.29 17.36 26.77
C TYR A 447 18.61 18.06 27.17
N ASN A 448 18.70 18.53 28.41
CA ASN A 448 19.94 18.99 29.04
C ASN A 448 20.16 18.29 30.40
N SER A 449 21.37 17.76 30.61
CA SER A 449 21.88 17.16 31.86
C SER A 449 21.63 17.96 33.16
N GLY A 450 21.53 19.29 33.11
CA GLY A 450 21.27 20.15 34.26
C GLY A 450 19.79 20.48 34.51
N ARG A 451 18.87 20.20 33.57
CA ARG A 451 17.47 20.68 33.64
C ARG A 451 16.35 19.76 33.10
N GLY A 452 16.65 18.74 32.29
CA GLY A 452 15.62 17.89 31.68
C GLY A 452 15.24 18.26 30.25
N PHE A 453 14.06 17.81 29.80
CA PHE A 453 13.62 17.90 28.39
C PHE A 453 13.02 19.27 28.01
N VAL A 454 13.30 19.79 26.80
CA VAL A 454 13.01 21.20 26.38
C VAL A 454 12.31 21.33 25.00
N GLY A 455 11.34 20.45 24.73
CA GLY A 455 10.48 20.54 23.53
C GLY A 455 9.60 21.80 23.44
N PRO A 456 8.74 21.93 22.40
CA PRO A 456 7.89 23.10 22.17
C PRO A 456 6.98 23.46 23.35
N GLU A 457 6.46 24.69 23.40
CA GLU A 457 5.69 25.15 24.56
C GLU A 457 4.27 24.53 24.67
N PRO A 458 3.87 24.03 25.86
CA PRO A 458 2.57 23.40 26.08
C PRO A 458 1.45 24.44 26.23
N VAL A 459 0.82 24.82 25.12
CA VAL A 459 -0.24 25.86 25.07
C VAL A 459 -1.59 25.34 25.58
N PHE A 460 -2.11 24.23 25.03
CA PHE A 460 -3.49 23.80 25.30
C PHE A 460 -3.56 22.68 26.33
N ARG A 461 -4.04 23.00 27.53
CA ARG A 461 -4.22 22.04 28.61
C ARG A 461 -5.56 21.31 28.52
N ASP A 462 -5.52 19.99 28.53
CA ASP A 462 -6.64 19.04 28.66
C ASP A 462 -7.75 19.11 27.57
N SER A 463 -7.89 20.23 26.83
CA SER A 463 -8.73 20.40 25.63
C SER A 463 -8.18 21.45 24.64
N ALA A 464 -8.38 21.27 23.33
CA ALA A 464 -7.99 22.22 22.27
C ALA A 464 -8.92 22.11 21.03
N PRO A 465 -9.27 23.22 20.34
CA PRO A 465 -9.84 23.15 19.00
C PRO A 465 -8.86 22.48 18.04
N VAL A 466 -9.33 21.53 17.22
CA VAL A 466 -8.45 20.71 16.36
C VAL A 466 -7.69 21.56 15.33
N ALA A 467 -8.31 22.62 14.82
CA ALA A 467 -7.66 23.57 13.90
C ALA A 467 -6.51 24.37 14.56
N GLU A 468 -6.50 24.52 15.89
CA GLU A 468 -5.41 25.19 16.62
C GLU A 468 -4.27 24.25 17.04
N ILE A 469 -4.44 22.93 16.93
CA ILE A 469 -3.36 21.95 17.02
C ILE A 469 -2.55 22.03 15.72
N ALA A 470 -1.32 22.53 15.82
CA ALA A 470 -0.48 22.91 14.70
C ALA A 470 1.00 22.55 14.98
N LEU A 471 1.87 22.67 13.96
CA LEU A 471 3.29 22.31 14.04
C LEU A 471 4.08 22.98 15.21
N LYS A 472 3.55 24.07 15.79
CA LYS A 472 4.16 24.80 16.94
C LYS A 472 3.26 24.87 18.18
N ARG A 473 2.11 24.17 18.22
CA ARG A 473 1.18 24.14 19.37
C ARG A 473 0.50 22.77 19.48
N TYR A 474 0.57 22.18 20.67
CA TYR A 474 -0.01 20.86 20.94
C TYR A 474 -1.00 20.90 22.11
N LEU A 475 -1.95 19.97 22.07
CA LEU A 475 -2.77 19.57 23.21
C LEU A 475 -1.90 18.75 24.17
N TYR A 476 -1.98 18.99 25.49
CA TYR A 476 -1.26 18.20 26.48
C TYR A 476 -2.10 17.88 27.73
N ARG A 477 -1.74 16.79 28.40
CA ARG A 477 -2.29 16.32 29.67
C ARG A 477 -1.19 16.29 30.73
N LYS A 478 -1.52 16.59 32.00
CA LYS A 478 -0.61 16.40 33.14
C LYS A 478 -1.01 15.24 34.04
N ASP A 479 -0.02 14.62 34.69
CA ASP A 479 -0.23 13.56 35.67
C ASP A 479 -0.59 14.13 37.06
N ARG A 480 -0.83 13.25 38.04
CA ARG A 480 -1.14 13.63 39.43
C ARG A 480 0.01 14.35 40.16
N LYS A 481 1.23 14.36 39.61
CA LYS A 481 2.41 15.07 40.12
C LYS A 481 2.69 16.39 39.38
N GLY A 482 1.97 16.67 38.29
CA GLY A 482 2.11 17.89 37.48
C GLY A 482 3.09 17.79 36.30
N ALA A 483 3.65 16.61 36.02
CA ALA A 483 4.48 16.34 34.85
C ALA A 483 3.61 16.12 33.61
N VAL A 484 4.11 16.42 32.40
CA VAL A 484 3.40 16.13 31.15
C VAL A 484 3.30 14.61 30.98
N ALA A 485 2.08 14.11 30.76
CA ALA A 485 1.76 12.69 30.70
C ALA A 485 1.37 12.22 29.30
N ALA A 486 0.86 13.12 28.47
CA ALA A 486 0.49 12.87 27.08
C ALA A 486 0.45 14.18 26.27
N THR A 487 0.66 14.08 24.96
CA THR A 487 0.61 15.19 24.00
C THR A 487 -0.04 14.76 22.68
N VAL A 488 -0.57 15.73 21.90
CA VAL A 488 -1.01 15.53 20.51
C VAL A 488 -0.52 16.67 19.62
N ARG A 489 0.30 16.35 18.61
CA ARG A 489 0.82 17.28 17.58
C ARG A 489 0.13 17.04 16.23
N ARG A 490 0.10 18.05 15.36
CA ARG A 490 -0.25 17.87 13.94
C ARG A 490 1.03 17.55 13.14
N LEU A 491 0.92 16.69 12.13
CA LEU A 491 1.99 16.29 11.21
C LEU A 491 1.95 17.13 9.91
N PRO A 492 3.03 17.10 9.09
CA PRO A 492 3.10 17.87 7.84
C PRO A 492 2.08 17.46 6.76
N ASP A 493 1.63 16.19 6.77
CA ASP A 493 0.56 15.65 5.92
C ASP A 493 -0.86 16.14 6.32
N GLY A 494 -0.97 16.80 7.47
CA GLY A 494 -2.22 17.25 8.06
C GLY A 494 -2.81 16.30 9.11
N GLY A 495 -2.29 15.09 9.29
CA GLY A 495 -2.71 14.12 10.29
C GLY A 495 -2.39 14.54 11.73
N LEU A 496 -2.94 13.82 12.71
CA LEU A 496 -2.66 14.02 14.14
C LEU A 496 -1.84 12.85 14.69
N TRP A 497 -0.87 13.16 15.54
CA TRP A 497 0.03 12.20 16.16
C TRP A 497 0.07 12.40 17.67
N ALA A 498 -0.16 11.33 18.43
CA ALA A 498 -0.18 11.36 19.90
C ALA A 498 1.01 10.62 20.51
N THR A 499 1.40 11.08 21.69
CA THR A 499 2.46 10.46 22.51
C THR A 499 1.98 10.35 23.94
N GLU A 500 2.03 9.15 24.52
CA GLU A 500 1.62 8.86 25.90
C GLU A 500 2.72 8.14 26.66
N ARG A 501 3.40 8.88 27.55
CA ARG A 501 4.57 8.45 28.35
C ARG A 501 5.72 7.85 27.54
N ASN A 502 5.59 6.58 27.15
CA ASN A 502 6.62 5.75 26.53
C ASN A 502 6.23 5.28 25.12
N TRP A 503 4.99 5.54 24.68
CA TRP A 503 4.43 5.06 23.41
C TRP A 503 3.99 6.25 22.55
N SER A 504 4.04 6.10 21.23
CA SER A 504 3.55 7.08 20.26
C SER A 504 2.76 6.41 19.15
N TYR A 505 1.71 7.06 18.67
CA TYR A 505 0.78 6.47 17.71
C TYR A 505 0.14 7.53 16.79
N PRO A 506 -0.24 7.17 15.55
CA PRO A 506 -1.11 8.01 14.73
C PRO A 506 -2.46 8.12 15.43
N ALA A 507 -2.88 9.35 15.72
CA ALA A 507 -4.16 9.62 16.38
C ALA A 507 -5.30 9.82 15.37
N ALA A 508 -5.01 10.41 14.21
CA ALA A 508 -5.94 10.55 13.09
C ALA A 508 -5.17 10.72 11.78
N ASP A 509 -5.66 10.13 10.69
CA ASP A 509 -5.19 10.38 9.32
C ASP A 509 -5.59 11.79 8.83
N PRO A 510 -5.10 12.28 7.68
CA PRO A 510 -5.42 13.62 7.17
C PRO A 510 -6.90 13.89 6.82
N SER A 511 -7.72 12.87 6.58
CA SER A 511 -9.16 13.03 6.28
C SER A 511 -10.00 13.05 7.56
N LEU A 512 -9.75 12.13 8.50
CA LEU A 512 -10.30 12.23 9.85
C LEU A 512 -9.86 13.54 10.52
N ALA A 513 -8.58 13.91 10.48
CA ALA A 513 -8.06 15.16 11.05
C ALA A 513 -8.58 16.45 10.38
N ARG A 514 -9.28 16.32 9.24
CA ARG A 514 -10.03 17.38 8.55
C ARG A 514 -11.49 17.40 9.01
N TRP A 515 -12.15 16.24 9.13
CA TRP A 515 -13.50 16.14 9.71
C TRP A 515 -13.53 16.54 11.19
N LEU A 516 -12.48 16.20 11.95
CA LEU A 516 -12.28 16.61 13.34
C LEU A 516 -12.13 18.13 13.52
N ALA A 517 -11.94 18.91 12.44
CA ALA A 517 -11.74 20.36 12.48
C ALA A 517 -13.05 21.17 12.33
N GLN A 518 -14.17 20.64 12.82
CA GLN A 518 -15.47 21.31 12.79
C GLN A 518 -15.58 22.45 13.81
N ASP A 519 -16.29 23.51 13.43
CA ASP A 519 -16.69 24.59 14.34
C ASP A 519 -17.50 24.02 15.53
N GLY A 520 -17.22 24.52 16.75
CA GLY A 520 -17.88 24.03 17.98
C GLY A 520 -17.44 22.63 18.43
N THR A 521 -16.27 22.15 17.98
CA THR A 521 -15.69 20.87 18.42
C THR A 521 -14.26 21.02 18.96
N VAL A 522 -13.94 20.26 20.02
CA VAL A 522 -12.62 20.29 20.67
C VAL A 522 -12.10 18.88 20.97
N LEU A 523 -10.81 18.68 20.73
CA LEU A 523 -10.08 17.48 21.09
C LEU A 523 -9.71 17.55 22.58
N THR A 524 -9.97 16.50 23.35
CA THR A 524 -9.83 16.50 24.81
C THR A 524 -9.42 15.14 25.37
N TRP A 525 -8.83 15.15 26.56
CA TRP A 525 -8.47 13.94 27.30
C TRP A 525 -9.57 13.58 28.32
N ARG A 526 -10.19 12.41 28.18
CA ARG A 526 -11.32 11.99 29.04
C ARG A 526 -11.15 10.63 29.70
N PRO A 527 -11.52 10.49 30.99
CA PRO A 527 -11.50 9.20 31.68
C PRO A 527 -12.58 8.28 31.11
N LEU A 528 -12.22 7.05 30.83
CA LEU A 528 -13.10 6.04 30.25
C LEU A 528 -13.56 5.03 31.34
N PRO A 529 -14.69 4.33 31.11
CA PRO A 529 -14.96 3.08 31.82
C PRO A 529 -13.76 2.14 31.67
N GLY A 530 -13.33 1.45 32.74
CA GLY A 530 -12.19 0.52 32.65
C GLY A 530 -10.79 1.11 32.92
N THR A 531 -10.70 2.33 33.47
CA THR A 531 -9.55 2.93 34.21
C THR A 531 -8.57 3.88 33.49
N THR A 532 -8.47 3.91 32.16
CA THR A 532 -7.55 4.81 31.44
C THR A 532 -8.22 6.10 30.94
N THR A 533 -7.41 7.10 30.58
CA THR A 533 -7.87 8.39 30.04
C THR A 533 -7.51 8.45 28.56
N GLY A 534 -8.48 8.34 27.67
CA GLY A 534 -8.28 8.33 26.22
C GLY A 534 -8.39 9.72 25.59
N LEU A 535 -7.95 9.81 24.34
CA LEU A 535 -8.13 10.98 23.47
C LEU A 535 -9.51 10.91 22.79
N CYS A 536 -10.29 11.99 22.84
CA CYS A 536 -11.64 12.09 22.28
C CYS A 536 -11.83 13.42 21.55
N LEU A 537 -12.67 13.46 20.52
CA LEU A 537 -13.35 14.70 20.10
C LEU A 537 -14.64 14.85 20.92
N VAL A 538 -14.97 16.08 21.33
CA VAL A 538 -16.28 16.43 21.89
C VAL A 538 -16.86 17.67 21.21
N ASP A 539 -18.18 17.82 21.27
CA ASP A 539 -18.87 19.07 20.96
C ASP A 539 -18.74 20.12 22.10
N ASP A 540 -19.23 21.34 21.87
CA ASP A 540 -19.33 22.43 22.86
C ASP A 540 -20.09 22.04 24.15
N GLY A 541 -20.98 21.04 24.09
CA GLY A 541 -21.70 20.49 25.25
C GLY A 541 -20.91 19.44 26.03
N GLY A 542 -19.81 18.94 25.46
CA GLY A 542 -19.04 17.84 26.00
C GLY A 542 -19.61 16.45 25.67
N THR A 543 -20.35 16.27 24.58
CA THR A 543 -20.73 14.95 24.05
C THR A 543 -19.57 14.34 23.27
N PRO A 544 -19.15 13.08 23.51
CA PRO A 544 -18.15 12.41 22.67
C PRO A 544 -18.62 12.25 21.23
N LEU A 545 -17.79 12.67 20.26
CA LEU A 545 -18.05 12.54 18.84
C LEU A 545 -17.19 11.46 18.17
N TRP A 546 -15.96 11.28 18.65
CA TRP A 546 -14.99 10.30 18.16
C TRP A 546 -13.91 10.02 19.23
N GLN A 547 -13.20 8.90 19.12
CA GLN A 547 -12.14 8.46 20.05
C GLN A 547 -10.98 7.76 19.33
N ALA A 548 -9.74 8.04 19.75
CA ALA A 548 -8.51 7.45 19.19
C ALA A 548 -8.13 6.11 19.81
N ASN A 549 -7.56 5.19 19.02
CA ASN A 549 -6.70 4.05 19.38
C ASN A 549 -6.94 3.37 20.73
N PHE A 550 -8.19 3.00 20.98
CA PHE A 550 -8.50 1.92 21.91
C PHE A 550 -8.84 0.66 21.09
N PRO A 551 -8.51 -0.56 21.56
CA PRO A 551 -9.28 -1.72 21.14
C PRO A 551 -10.74 -1.37 21.48
N ALA A 552 -11.61 -1.39 20.47
CA ALA A 552 -12.96 -0.90 20.67
C ALA A 552 -13.58 -1.64 21.87
N VAL A 553 -13.96 -0.89 22.91
CA VAL A 553 -15.09 -1.30 23.74
C VAL A 553 -16.28 -0.99 22.85
N PRO A 554 -16.82 -1.97 22.10
CA PRO A 554 -17.67 -1.63 20.99
C PRO A 554 -18.98 -1.20 21.60
N THR A 555 -19.26 0.09 21.50
CA THR A 555 -20.51 0.72 21.90
C THR A 555 -21.61 0.05 21.11
N THR A 556 -22.20 -1.01 21.69
CA THR A 556 -23.17 -1.89 21.04
C THR A 556 -24.25 -0.99 20.44
N PRO A 557 -24.29 -0.83 19.11
CA PRO A 557 -25.08 0.24 18.52
C PRO A 557 -26.56 -0.04 18.81
N PRO A 558 -27.36 1.00 19.07
CA PRO A 558 -28.65 0.88 19.76
C PRO A 558 -29.55 -0.19 19.10
N PRO A 559 -30.33 -0.97 19.88
CA PRO A 559 -31.15 -2.06 19.32
C PRO A 559 -32.02 -1.59 18.15
N THR A 560 -31.95 -2.31 17.05
CA THR A 560 -32.61 -2.00 15.78
C THR A 560 -33.95 -2.70 15.65
N GLU A 561 -34.84 -2.13 14.84
CA GLU A 561 -35.99 -2.91 14.37
C GLU A 561 -35.51 -3.99 13.38
N PRO A 562 -35.98 -5.25 13.51
CA PRO A 562 -35.62 -6.32 12.57
C PRO A 562 -36.17 -6.06 11.16
N HIS A 563 -35.36 -6.34 10.14
CA HIS A 563 -35.71 -6.15 8.73
C HIS A 563 -35.16 -7.28 7.85
N ASP A 564 -35.55 -7.29 6.56
CA ASP A 564 -35.00 -8.19 5.55
C ASP A 564 -33.52 -7.84 5.24
N HIS A 565 -32.60 -8.23 6.13
CA HIS A 565 -31.16 -8.07 5.95
C HIS A 565 -30.70 -8.69 4.62
N GLY A 566 -29.78 -8.04 3.89
CA GLY A 566 -29.39 -8.43 2.53
C GLY A 566 -30.48 -8.20 1.45
N GLY A 567 -31.72 -7.91 1.84
CA GLY A 567 -32.83 -7.59 0.95
C GLY A 567 -32.77 -6.19 0.34
N PRO A 568 -33.77 -5.78 -0.48
CA PRO A 568 -33.69 -4.56 -1.27
C PRO A 568 -34.05 -3.27 -0.52
N ALA A 569 -34.38 -3.32 0.78
CA ALA A 569 -34.87 -2.16 1.53
C ALA A 569 -34.68 -2.28 3.05
N MET A 570 -34.61 -1.13 3.73
CA MET A 570 -34.61 -1.01 5.19
C MET A 570 -35.58 0.10 5.64
N GLY A 571 -36.26 -0.08 6.78
CA GLY A 571 -37.24 0.87 7.31
C GLY A 571 -36.67 1.90 8.30
N LEU A 572 -37.54 2.73 8.86
CA LEU A 572 -37.21 3.59 10.01
C LEU A 572 -36.75 2.73 11.20
N GLY A 573 -35.69 3.14 11.91
CA GLY A 573 -35.14 2.37 13.04
C GLY A 573 -34.25 1.18 12.64
N ALA A 574 -34.05 0.96 11.34
CA ALA A 574 -33.13 -0.03 10.80
C ALA A 574 -31.68 0.48 10.76
N ARG A 575 -30.71 -0.45 10.67
CA ARG A 575 -29.27 -0.17 10.53
C ARG A 575 -28.63 -1.05 9.46
N LEU A 576 -27.51 -0.56 8.91
CA LEU A 576 -26.45 -1.35 8.28
C LEU A 576 -25.14 -1.14 9.06
N ARG A 577 -24.48 -2.24 9.48
CA ARG A 577 -23.12 -2.26 10.04
C ARG A 577 -22.43 -3.54 9.56
N LEU A 578 -21.44 -3.42 8.67
CA LEU A 578 -20.87 -4.54 7.90
C LEU A 578 -21.90 -5.27 7.00
N GLN A 579 -23.04 -4.62 6.76
CA GLN A 579 -24.22 -5.20 6.14
C GLN A 579 -24.53 -4.57 4.79
N SER A 580 -25.30 -5.30 3.98
CA SER A 580 -25.70 -4.91 2.64
C SER A 580 -27.22 -4.88 2.45
N LEU A 581 -27.64 -4.13 1.43
CA LEU A 581 -28.96 -4.22 0.80
C LEU A 581 -28.77 -4.53 -0.67
N THR A 582 -29.45 -5.58 -1.17
CA THR A 582 -29.28 -6.07 -2.53
C THR A 582 -30.57 -5.86 -3.33
N SER A 583 -30.46 -5.25 -4.51
CA SER A 583 -31.58 -5.03 -5.44
C SER A 583 -32.36 -6.33 -5.74
N PRO A 584 -33.67 -6.25 -6.07
CA PRO A 584 -34.51 -7.44 -6.26
C PRO A 584 -33.96 -8.51 -7.21
N SER A 585 -33.23 -8.13 -8.26
CA SER A 585 -32.56 -9.04 -9.20
C SER A 585 -31.10 -9.34 -8.87
N GLY A 586 -30.47 -8.61 -7.94
CA GLY A 586 -29.03 -8.72 -7.66
C GLY A 586 -28.12 -7.97 -8.63
N SER A 587 -28.61 -6.98 -9.38
CA SER A 587 -27.76 -6.16 -10.26
C SER A 587 -26.92 -5.14 -9.49
N HIS A 588 -27.44 -4.64 -8.36
CA HIS A 588 -26.76 -3.70 -7.48
C HIS A 588 -26.81 -4.13 -6.02
N THR A 589 -25.72 -3.87 -5.30
CA THR A 589 -25.58 -4.10 -3.85
C THR A 589 -25.07 -2.83 -3.18
N LEU A 590 -25.85 -2.27 -2.26
CA LEU A 590 -25.37 -1.27 -1.32
C LEU A 590 -24.69 -2.00 -0.16
N SER A 591 -23.46 -1.68 0.19
CA SER A 591 -22.70 -2.31 1.27
C SER A 591 -22.10 -1.27 2.21
N HIS A 592 -22.24 -1.49 3.52
CA HIS A 592 -21.49 -0.79 4.55
C HIS A 592 -20.20 -1.58 4.82
N ARG A 593 -19.06 -1.06 4.38
CA ARG A 593 -17.75 -1.69 4.51
C ARG A 593 -17.19 -1.63 5.94
N SER A 594 -16.09 -2.35 6.19
CA SER A 594 -15.32 -2.29 7.43
C SER A 594 -14.49 -1.01 7.60
N ASP A 595 -14.14 -0.33 6.50
CA ASP A 595 -13.51 1.01 6.47
C ASP A 595 -14.48 2.15 6.91
N GLY A 596 -15.78 1.86 7.05
CA GLY A 596 -16.83 2.82 7.39
C GLY A 596 -17.40 3.61 6.21
N ASN A 597 -17.10 3.20 4.99
CA ASN A 597 -17.66 3.73 3.76
C ASN A 597 -18.99 3.01 3.41
N LEU A 598 -19.99 3.79 3.00
CA LEU A 598 -21.22 3.25 2.43
C LEU A 598 -21.12 3.34 0.90
N VAL A 599 -21.12 2.18 0.23
CA VAL A 599 -20.76 2.05 -1.18
C VAL A 599 -21.84 1.28 -1.93
N LEU A 600 -22.25 1.77 -3.10
CA LEU A 600 -23.15 1.07 -4.03
C LEU A 600 -22.30 0.44 -5.14
N TYR A 601 -22.40 -0.87 -5.31
CA TYR A 601 -21.66 -1.66 -6.31
C TYR A 601 -22.55 -2.11 -7.46
N CYS A 602 -21.96 -2.27 -8.65
CA CYS A 602 -22.57 -2.94 -9.80
C CYS A 602 -22.02 -4.37 -9.95
N ALA A 603 -22.91 -5.37 -9.89
CA ALA A 603 -22.56 -6.79 -9.95
C ALA A 603 -21.91 -7.24 -11.28
N THR A 604 -22.10 -6.51 -12.38
CA THR A 604 -21.48 -6.81 -13.69
C THR A 604 -20.04 -6.30 -13.81
N SER A 605 -19.63 -5.32 -12.99
CA SER A 605 -18.32 -4.68 -13.09
C SER A 605 -17.43 -4.85 -11.86
N GLY A 606 -17.95 -5.40 -10.75
CA GLY A 606 -17.30 -5.44 -9.43
C GLY A 606 -17.08 -4.07 -8.77
N GLY A 607 -17.04 -2.99 -9.57
CA GLY A 607 -16.69 -1.65 -9.14
C GLY A 607 -17.80 -0.85 -8.44
N PRO A 608 -17.41 0.15 -7.62
CA PRO A 608 -18.34 1.09 -7.00
C PRO A 608 -18.92 2.04 -8.05
N VAL A 609 -20.25 2.21 -8.03
CA VAL A 609 -20.95 3.24 -8.81
C VAL A 609 -21.19 4.51 -7.98
N TRP A 610 -21.34 4.39 -6.66
CA TRP A 610 -21.50 5.52 -5.72
C TRP A 610 -20.87 5.21 -4.35
N THR A 611 -20.47 6.24 -3.60
CA THR A 611 -19.83 6.14 -2.28
C THR A 611 -20.05 7.39 -1.43
N THR A 612 -20.08 7.27 -0.10
CA THR A 612 -20.09 8.41 0.84
C THR A 612 -18.73 9.08 1.05
N GLY A 613 -17.61 8.43 0.71
CA GLY A 613 -16.26 8.97 0.97
C GLY A 613 -15.89 8.99 2.47
N THR A 614 -16.29 7.94 3.20
CA THR A 614 -16.13 7.82 4.66
C THR A 614 -15.27 6.62 5.10
N ASP A 615 -14.36 6.19 4.22
CA ASP A 615 -13.34 5.14 4.33
C ASP A 615 -12.28 5.34 5.44
N TRP A 616 -12.37 6.44 6.19
CA TRP A 616 -11.50 6.82 7.30
C TRP A 616 -12.19 6.67 8.67
N LEU A 617 -13.41 6.11 8.72
CA LEU A 617 -14.17 5.96 9.97
C LEU A 617 -13.94 4.64 10.70
N GLY A 618 -13.68 3.56 9.96
CA GLY A 618 -13.62 2.21 10.50
C GLY A 618 -14.93 1.83 11.21
N ALA A 619 -14.83 1.52 12.51
CA ALA A 619 -15.97 1.15 13.35
C ALA A 619 -17.07 2.23 13.40
N SER A 620 -18.12 2.00 12.61
CA SER A 620 -19.21 2.93 12.32
C SER A 620 -20.50 2.16 12.00
N TRP A 621 -21.60 2.87 11.75
CA TRP A 621 -22.82 2.30 11.19
C TRP A 621 -23.66 3.34 10.43
N VAL A 622 -24.60 2.87 9.62
CA VAL A 622 -25.65 3.71 8.99
C VAL A 622 -27.00 3.34 9.58
N ASP A 623 -27.78 4.31 10.08
CA ASP A 623 -29.20 4.11 10.40
C ASP A 623 -30.12 5.00 9.57
N LEU A 624 -31.33 4.51 9.30
CA LEU A 624 -32.42 5.34 8.81
C LEU A 624 -33.21 5.79 10.04
N ALA A 625 -32.94 7.02 10.48
CA ALA A 625 -33.41 7.54 11.75
C ALA A 625 -34.95 7.73 11.75
N PRO A 626 -35.62 7.73 12.93
CA PRO A 626 -37.09 7.87 13.01
C PRO A 626 -37.66 9.20 12.50
N ASP A 627 -36.83 10.21 12.27
CA ASP A 627 -37.19 11.48 11.62
C ASP A 627 -37.18 11.39 10.08
N GLY A 628 -36.68 10.29 9.52
CA GLY A 628 -36.58 10.03 8.09
C GLY A 628 -35.20 10.28 7.48
N ASP A 629 -34.21 10.80 8.21
CA ASP A 629 -32.86 11.03 7.69
C ASP A 629 -32.04 9.72 7.66
N LEU A 630 -31.39 9.43 6.54
CA LEU A 630 -30.35 8.40 6.47
C LEU A 630 -29.04 9.00 7.02
N VAL A 631 -28.53 8.45 8.12
CA VAL A 631 -27.39 9.00 8.87
C VAL A 631 -26.29 7.95 9.00
N LEU A 632 -25.08 8.30 8.56
CA LEU A 632 -23.85 7.53 8.82
C LEU A 632 -23.19 8.10 10.07
N ARG A 633 -22.84 7.23 11.04
CA ARG A 633 -22.38 7.61 12.38
C ARG A 633 -21.03 6.99 12.75
N THR A 634 -20.25 7.72 13.54
CA THR A 634 -19.07 7.17 14.25
C THR A 634 -19.48 6.09 15.25
N SER A 635 -18.53 5.30 15.76
CA SER A 635 -18.71 4.41 16.92
C SER A 635 -19.35 5.10 18.15
N CYS A 636 -19.12 6.41 18.34
CA CYS A 636 -19.75 7.19 19.41
C CYS A 636 -21.22 7.58 19.14
N GLY A 637 -21.77 7.28 17.95
CA GLY A 637 -23.12 7.65 17.53
C GLY A 637 -23.26 9.05 16.94
N ALA A 638 -22.14 9.77 16.75
CA ALA A 638 -22.16 11.12 16.18
C ALA A 638 -22.32 11.08 14.65
N PRO A 639 -23.17 11.92 14.05
CA PRO A 639 -23.41 11.95 12.61
C PRO A 639 -22.18 12.48 11.85
N VAL A 640 -21.79 11.77 10.80
CA VAL A 640 -20.68 12.12 9.89
C VAL A 640 -21.22 12.56 8.53
N TRP A 641 -22.13 11.76 7.97
CA TRP A 641 -22.81 12.02 6.71
C TRP A 641 -24.33 11.89 6.92
N ARG A 642 -25.11 12.67 6.18
CA ARG A 642 -26.57 12.71 6.24
C ARG A 642 -27.16 12.88 4.83
N SER A 643 -28.30 12.26 4.59
CA SER A 643 -29.10 12.52 3.38
C SER A 643 -29.77 13.90 3.37
N GLY A 644 -29.99 14.50 4.54
CA GLY A 644 -30.68 15.78 4.70
C GLY A 644 -32.21 15.67 4.57
N THR A 645 -32.78 14.50 4.90
CA THR A 645 -34.21 14.18 4.64
C THR A 645 -35.09 14.09 5.89
N ALA A 646 -34.58 14.53 7.05
CA ALA A 646 -35.35 14.69 8.28
C ALA A 646 -36.65 15.49 8.04
N ASP A 647 -37.74 15.04 8.66
CA ASP A 647 -39.10 15.58 8.58
C ASP A 647 -39.73 15.59 7.16
N LEU A 648 -39.07 15.06 6.12
CA LEU A 648 -39.63 14.99 4.75
C LEU A 648 -40.65 13.85 4.54
N GLY A 649 -40.97 13.09 5.60
CA GLY A 649 -41.94 12.00 5.57
C GLY A 649 -41.43 10.68 4.99
N VAL A 650 -40.11 10.49 4.94
CA VAL A 650 -39.47 9.22 4.56
C VAL A 650 -39.90 8.10 5.50
N ALA A 651 -40.05 6.89 4.94
CA ALA A 651 -40.44 5.67 5.67
C ALA A 651 -39.51 4.47 5.39
N ARG A 652 -38.75 4.49 4.28
CA ARG A 652 -37.76 3.45 3.95
C ARG A 652 -36.70 3.91 2.95
N LEU A 653 -35.52 3.30 3.02
CA LEU A 653 -34.50 3.28 1.96
C LEU A 653 -34.74 2.05 1.07
N ALA A 654 -34.49 2.15 -0.23
CA ALA A 654 -34.52 1.01 -1.15
C ALA A 654 -33.44 1.09 -2.23
N VAL A 655 -32.86 -0.06 -2.57
CA VAL A 655 -31.98 -0.29 -3.72
C VAL A 655 -32.82 -0.87 -4.86
N ARG A 656 -32.71 -0.31 -6.06
CA ARG A 656 -33.49 -0.74 -7.24
C ARG A 656 -32.62 -1.41 -8.30
N ASP A 657 -33.26 -2.24 -9.13
CA ASP A 657 -32.60 -2.90 -10.26
C ASP A 657 -32.18 -1.91 -11.36
N ASP A 658 -32.81 -0.72 -11.39
CA ASP A 658 -32.46 0.42 -12.24
C ASP A 658 -31.19 1.19 -11.78
N GLY A 659 -30.57 0.77 -10.67
CA GLY A 659 -29.38 1.38 -10.09
C GLY A 659 -29.64 2.54 -9.13
N SER A 660 -30.90 2.98 -8.98
CA SER A 660 -31.23 4.07 -8.07
C SER A 660 -31.22 3.62 -6.61
N LEU A 661 -30.53 4.38 -5.76
CA LEU A 661 -30.66 4.31 -4.30
C LEU A 661 -31.64 5.41 -3.86
N VAL A 662 -32.78 5.03 -3.28
CA VAL A 662 -33.90 5.97 -3.05
C VAL A 662 -34.44 5.93 -1.62
N LEU A 663 -34.69 7.11 -1.06
CA LEU A 663 -35.49 7.29 0.16
C LEU A 663 -36.94 7.59 -0.25
N LEU A 664 -37.86 6.78 0.27
CA LEU A 664 -39.27 6.72 -0.11
C LEU A 664 -40.17 7.04 1.08
N ASP A 665 -41.25 7.78 0.84
CA ASP A 665 -42.33 7.93 1.83
C ASP A 665 -43.25 6.68 1.89
N ALA A 666 -44.20 6.70 2.84
CA ALA A 666 -45.17 5.63 3.02
C ALA A 666 -46.16 5.47 1.83
N GLY A 667 -46.25 6.44 0.93
CA GLY A 667 -46.98 6.34 -0.34
C GLY A 667 -46.13 5.81 -1.50
N GLY A 668 -44.82 5.60 -1.28
CA GLY A 668 -43.86 5.17 -2.29
C GLY A 668 -43.30 6.29 -3.17
N ALA A 669 -43.56 7.56 -2.85
CA ALA A 669 -42.98 8.68 -3.59
C ALA A 669 -41.52 8.92 -3.16
N VAL A 670 -40.68 9.24 -4.13
CA VAL A 670 -39.25 9.52 -3.91
C VAL A 670 -39.09 10.89 -3.23
N ARG A 671 -38.34 10.90 -2.12
CA ARG A 671 -38.00 12.10 -1.34
C ARG A 671 -36.55 12.52 -1.52
N TRP A 672 -35.67 11.55 -1.79
CA TRP A 672 -34.26 11.74 -2.14
C TRP A 672 -33.80 10.53 -2.96
N ALA A 673 -32.85 10.74 -3.86
CA ALA A 673 -32.29 9.71 -4.73
C ALA A 673 -30.81 9.97 -5.00
N VAL A 674 -30.09 8.87 -5.26
CA VAL A 674 -28.85 8.83 -6.04
C VAL A 674 -29.15 8.06 -7.31
N ASP A 675 -28.91 8.69 -8.45
CA ASP A 675 -29.17 8.21 -9.81
C ASP A 675 -28.11 8.72 -10.80
N GLY A 676 -28.25 8.38 -12.10
CA GLY A 676 -27.33 8.83 -13.16
C GLY A 676 -26.08 7.95 -13.36
N HIS A 677 -26.01 6.78 -12.71
CA HIS A 677 -24.93 5.80 -12.87
C HIS A 677 -25.17 4.83 -14.04
N ALA A 678 -24.14 4.06 -14.42
CA ALA A 678 -24.23 3.12 -15.54
C ALA A 678 -25.18 1.95 -15.24
N LEU A 679 -25.96 1.53 -16.25
CA LEU A 679 -26.87 0.39 -16.12
C LEU A 679 -26.09 -0.91 -15.86
N CYS A 680 -26.43 -1.58 -14.77
CA CYS A 680 -25.86 -2.86 -14.40
C CYS A 680 -26.81 -4.04 -14.66
N THR A 681 -26.27 -5.19 -15.02
CA THR A 681 -27.03 -6.45 -15.17
C THR A 681 -26.88 -7.36 -13.95
N ALA A 682 -27.90 -8.17 -13.69
CA ALA A 682 -27.85 -9.21 -12.66
C ALA A 682 -26.95 -10.38 -13.11
N PRO A 683 -26.22 -11.04 -12.19
CA PRO A 683 -25.31 -12.16 -12.50
C PRO A 683 -26.03 -13.49 -12.83
N GLY A 684 -27.34 -13.47 -13.12
CA GLY A 684 -28.16 -14.65 -13.42
C GLY A 684 -28.51 -15.54 -12.21
N ARG A 685 -27.68 -15.56 -11.16
CA ARG A 685 -27.94 -16.24 -9.88
C ARG A 685 -28.88 -15.43 -8.98
N ILE A 686 -29.61 -16.11 -8.09
CA ILE A 686 -30.47 -15.46 -7.09
C ILE A 686 -29.60 -15.02 -5.90
N PRO A 687 -29.57 -13.74 -5.51
CA PRO A 687 -28.72 -13.29 -4.41
C PRO A 687 -29.20 -13.84 -3.04
N PRO A 688 -28.28 -14.21 -2.11
CA PRO A 688 -28.60 -14.55 -0.73
C PRO A 688 -29.37 -13.43 0.00
N ARG A 689 -30.17 -13.81 1.00
CA ARG A 689 -30.98 -12.90 1.84
C ARG A 689 -31.17 -13.42 3.26
N GLY A 690 -31.37 -12.50 4.20
CA GLY A 690 -31.53 -12.79 5.61
C GLY A 690 -30.28 -13.45 6.18
N ALA A 691 -30.46 -14.60 6.83
CA ALA A 691 -29.40 -15.35 7.49
C ALA A 691 -28.81 -16.50 6.66
N VAL A 692 -29.30 -16.78 5.44
CA VAL A 692 -29.12 -18.09 4.78
C VAL A 692 -28.55 -17.98 3.36
N LEU A 693 -27.45 -18.73 3.10
CA LEU A 693 -27.00 -19.10 1.76
C LEU A 693 -27.59 -20.48 1.42
N ARG A 694 -28.15 -20.64 0.21
CA ARG A 694 -28.70 -21.93 -0.26
C ARG A 694 -27.87 -22.46 -1.43
N ARG A 695 -28.04 -23.75 -1.75
CA ARG A 695 -27.52 -24.34 -2.99
C ARG A 695 -27.84 -23.45 -4.21
N GLY A 696 -26.86 -23.31 -5.09
CA GLY A 696 -26.93 -22.44 -6.29
C GLY A 696 -26.77 -20.94 -6.00
N GLN A 697 -26.46 -20.52 -4.78
CA GLN A 697 -26.21 -19.13 -4.40
C GLN A 697 -24.75 -18.87 -4.03
N SER A 698 -24.29 -17.64 -4.30
CA SER A 698 -22.97 -17.14 -3.88
C SER A 698 -23.07 -15.76 -3.22
N LEU A 699 -22.08 -15.44 -2.39
CA LEU A 699 -22.00 -14.23 -1.58
C LEU A 699 -20.84 -13.35 -2.08
N ARG A 700 -21.14 -12.38 -2.95
CA ARG A 700 -20.14 -11.45 -3.53
C ARG A 700 -20.56 -9.99 -3.32
N HIS A 701 -19.71 -9.20 -2.67
CA HIS A 701 -19.98 -7.84 -2.13
C HIS A 701 -21.20 -7.73 -1.17
N GLN A 702 -21.71 -8.87 -0.71
CA GLN A 702 -22.97 -9.01 0.02
C GLN A 702 -22.75 -9.43 1.48
N SER A 703 -23.83 -9.46 2.24
CA SER A 703 -23.84 -9.95 3.62
C SER A 703 -25.04 -10.85 3.89
N LEU A 704 -24.83 -11.84 4.76
CA LEU A 704 -25.87 -12.50 5.51
C LEU A 704 -25.88 -11.96 6.93
N THR A 705 -27.04 -11.93 7.57
CA THR A 705 -27.21 -11.50 8.95
C THR A 705 -28.18 -12.42 9.66
N SER A 706 -27.77 -12.86 10.83
CA SER A 706 -28.61 -13.54 11.83
C SER A 706 -29.92 -12.79 12.15
N SER A 707 -30.91 -13.52 12.65
CA SER A 707 -32.30 -13.03 12.83
C SER A 707 -32.49 -11.91 13.85
N ASP A 708 -31.49 -11.60 14.68
CA ASP A 708 -31.50 -10.50 15.66
C ASP A 708 -30.73 -9.25 15.19
N GLY A 709 -30.12 -9.29 14.00
CA GLY A 709 -29.27 -8.22 13.49
C GLY A 709 -27.89 -8.14 14.15
N GLY A 710 -27.51 -9.13 14.97
CA GLY A 710 -26.28 -9.12 15.77
C GLY A 710 -25.07 -9.68 15.02
N THR A 711 -25.15 -10.93 14.58
CA THR A 711 -24.07 -11.62 13.85
C THR A 711 -24.19 -11.42 12.34
N VAL A 712 -23.10 -11.03 11.69
CA VAL A 712 -23.02 -10.67 10.26
C VAL A 712 -21.89 -11.44 9.58
N LEU A 713 -22.20 -12.17 8.50
CA LEU A 713 -21.21 -12.73 7.57
C LEU A 713 -21.15 -11.83 6.34
N ASN A 714 -20.04 -11.15 6.07
CA ASN A 714 -19.89 -10.26 4.91
C ASN A 714 -18.75 -10.69 4.00
N HIS A 715 -18.94 -10.47 2.70
CA HIS A 715 -17.86 -10.45 1.72
C HIS A 715 -17.39 -9.00 1.52
N GLU A 716 -16.09 -8.75 1.61
CA GLU A 716 -15.49 -7.45 1.26
C GLU A 716 -14.28 -7.63 0.32
N PRO A 717 -14.24 -6.98 -0.87
CA PRO A 717 -13.09 -7.10 -1.78
C PRO A 717 -11.79 -6.63 -1.10
N GLY A 718 -10.68 -7.29 -1.42
CA GLY A 718 -9.39 -7.18 -0.73
C GLY A 718 -9.33 -7.84 0.65
N HIS A 719 -10.43 -8.38 1.17
CA HIS A 719 -10.53 -8.89 2.55
C HIS A 719 -11.23 -10.26 2.68
N GLY A 720 -11.70 -10.87 1.59
CA GLY A 720 -12.35 -12.19 1.61
C GLY A 720 -13.73 -12.19 2.28
N VAL A 721 -14.10 -13.31 2.90
CA VAL A 721 -15.38 -13.46 3.61
C VAL A 721 -15.15 -13.61 5.11
N ARG A 722 -15.84 -12.81 5.91
CA ARG A 722 -15.61 -12.66 7.35
C ARG A 722 -16.90 -12.69 8.14
N LEU A 723 -16.84 -13.31 9.32
CA LEU A 723 -17.94 -13.39 10.28
C LEU A 723 -17.65 -12.47 11.47
N PHE A 724 -18.62 -11.65 11.83
CA PHE A 724 -18.54 -10.67 12.91
C PHE A 724 -19.66 -10.86 13.93
N GLY A 725 -19.32 -10.76 15.22
CA GLY A 725 -20.28 -10.74 16.33
C GLY A 725 -21.06 -9.42 16.45
N ALA A 726 -22.01 -9.35 17.40
CA ALA A 726 -22.79 -8.14 17.67
C ALA A 726 -21.96 -6.98 18.25
N ASP A 727 -20.85 -7.31 18.90
CA ASP A 727 -19.77 -6.39 19.27
C ASP A 727 -18.99 -5.89 18.03
N GLY A 728 -18.98 -6.65 16.93
CA GLY A 728 -18.18 -6.39 15.73
C GLY A 728 -16.75 -6.91 15.85
N ILE A 729 -16.50 -7.89 16.73
CA ILE A 729 -15.26 -8.67 16.74
C ILE A 729 -15.36 -9.71 15.61
N GLN A 730 -14.29 -9.87 14.82
CA GLN A 730 -14.19 -10.95 13.83
C GLN A 730 -14.02 -12.28 14.58
N VAL A 731 -14.87 -13.26 14.24
CA VAL A 731 -14.94 -14.57 14.91
C VAL A 731 -14.58 -15.74 13.99
N TRP A 732 -14.76 -15.59 12.68
CA TRP A 732 -14.34 -16.55 11.66
C TRP A 732 -14.02 -15.82 10.34
N TYR A 733 -13.25 -16.43 9.45
CA TYR A 733 -13.01 -15.96 8.09
C TYR A 733 -12.67 -17.12 7.14
N ALA A 734 -12.89 -16.89 5.84
CA ALA A 734 -12.20 -17.56 4.76
C ALA A 734 -11.43 -16.51 3.95
N ASP A 735 -10.14 -16.75 3.74
CA ASP A 735 -9.30 -15.93 2.87
C ASP A 735 -9.27 -16.56 1.47
N SER A 736 -8.95 -15.76 0.46
CA SER A 736 -8.85 -16.17 -0.94
C SER A 736 -7.48 -15.91 -1.54
N GLY A 737 -6.67 -15.03 -0.93
CA GLY A 737 -5.49 -14.44 -1.56
C GLY A 737 -5.79 -13.52 -2.75
N GLU A 738 -6.81 -13.84 -3.55
CA GLU A 738 -7.24 -13.11 -4.73
C GLU A 738 -8.34 -12.07 -4.45
N ASP A 739 -8.29 -10.97 -5.19
CA ASP A 739 -9.24 -9.87 -5.14
C ASP A 739 -10.55 -10.24 -5.86
N GLY A 740 -11.66 -10.32 -5.14
CA GLY A 740 -13.02 -10.46 -5.70
C GLY A 740 -13.67 -11.84 -5.60
N ALA A 741 -12.98 -12.83 -5.03
CA ALA A 741 -13.43 -14.20 -4.86
C ALA A 741 -14.70 -14.35 -4.00
N GLU A 742 -15.65 -15.18 -4.45
CA GLU A 742 -16.96 -15.36 -3.80
C GLU A 742 -17.09 -16.66 -2.99
N LEU A 743 -17.79 -16.59 -1.86
CA LEU A 743 -18.22 -17.78 -1.12
C LEU A 743 -19.49 -18.34 -1.77
N ALA A 744 -19.42 -19.54 -2.36
CA ALA A 744 -20.53 -20.21 -3.03
C ALA A 744 -20.94 -21.50 -2.33
N LEU A 745 -22.25 -21.80 -2.34
CA LEU A 745 -22.77 -23.11 -1.97
C LEU A 745 -23.33 -23.77 -3.23
N GLY A 746 -22.66 -24.82 -3.70
CA GLY A 746 -22.98 -25.49 -4.96
C GLY A 746 -24.32 -26.23 -4.96
N GLU A 747 -24.76 -26.68 -6.14
CA GLU A 747 -25.97 -27.53 -6.30
C GLU A 747 -25.74 -28.97 -5.81
N ASP A 748 -24.49 -29.35 -5.61
CA ASP A 748 -24.01 -30.53 -4.87
C ASP A 748 -24.19 -30.38 -3.34
N GLY A 749 -24.16 -29.15 -2.84
CA GLY A 749 -24.19 -28.83 -1.41
C GLY A 749 -22.82 -28.55 -0.79
N CYS A 750 -21.78 -28.41 -1.60
CA CYS A 750 -20.43 -28.16 -1.12
C CYS A 750 -20.14 -26.65 -1.13
N LEU A 751 -19.61 -26.17 -0.01
CA LEU A 751 -19.29 -24.79 0.28
C LEU A 751 -17.85 -24.53 -0.15
N ARG A 752 -17.65 -23.59 -1.08
CA ARG A 752 -16.36 -23.35 -1.73
C ARG A 752 -16.07 -21.85 -1.85
N VAL A 753 -14.80 -21.48 -1.82
CA VAL A 753 -14.35 -20.15 -2.29
C VAL A 753 -14.07 -20.27 -3.78
N LEU A 754 -14.64 -19.37 -4.60
CA LEU A 754 -14.46 -19.34 -6.04
C LEU A 754 -13.77 -18.05 -6.49
N ASP A 755 -12.97 -18.10 -7.56
CA ASP A 755 -12.37 -16.92 -8.20
C ASP A 755 -13.40 -16.06 -8.97
N GLU A 756 -12.96 -15.02 -9.69
CA GLU A 756 -13.86 -14.17 -10.47
C GLU A 756 -14.46 -14.85 -11.73
N ASP A 757 -13.81 -15.90 -12.27
CA ASP A 757 -14.26 -16.67 -13.44
C ASP A 757 -15.12 -17.90 -13.04
N GLY A 758 -15.11 -18.29 -11.77
CA GLY A 758 -15.86 -19.40 -11.18
C GLY A 758 -15.07 -20.71 -11.02
N ALA A 759 -13.74 -20.69 -11.09
CA ALA A 759 -12.90 -21.81 -10.65
C ALA A 759 -12.87 -21.88 -9.11
N VAL A 760 -12.53 -23.04 -8.54
CA VAL A 760 -12.43 -23.20 -7.08
C VAL A 760 -11.03 -22.79 -6.60
N LEU A 761 -11.00 -22.02 -5.51
CA LEU A 761 -9.78 -21.66 -4.77
C LEU A 761 -9.65 -22.45 -3.45
N ASP A 762 -10.77 -22.84 -2.83
CA ASP A 762 -10.79 -23.56 -1.54
C ASP A 762 -12.11 -24.36 -1.34
N HIS A 763 -12.03 -25.55 -0.75
CA HIS A 763 -13.13 -26.48 -0.46
C HIS A 763 -13.45 -26.52 1.06
N LEU A 764 -14.15 -25.49 1.54
CA LEU A 764 -14.37 -25.25 2.97
C LEU A 764 -15.21 -26.31 3.73
N ALA A 765 -16.24 -26.88 3.08
CA ALA A 765 -17.18 -27.82 3.72
C ALA A 765 -18.10 -28.53 2.72
N GLY A 766 -18.70 -29.65 3.10
CA GLY A 766 -19.82 -30.26 2.35
C GLY A 766 -20.02 -31.74 2.65
N PRO A 767 -21.09 -32.36 2.11
CA PRO A 767 -22.24 -31.72 1.46
C PRO A 767 -23.35 -31.34 2.47
N GLY A 768 -24.00 -30.19 2.26
CA GLY A 768 -25.17 -29.71 3.02
C GLY A 768 -26.17 -28.94 2.16
N ASP A 769 -27.32 -28.57 2.70
CA ASP A 769 -28.41 -27.92 1.94
C ASP A 769 -28.40 -26.39 2.05
N HIS A 770 -27.91 -25.85 3.18
CA HIS A 770 -27.85 -24.41 3.42
C HIS A 770 -26.82 -24.02 4.49
N LEU A 771 -26.11 -22.90 4.26
CA LEU A 771 -25.28 -22.23 5.28
C LEU A 771 -26.17 -21.22 6.02
N VAL A 772 -26.12 -21.18 7.36
CA VAL A 772 -26.88 -20.25 8.19
C VAL A 772 -25.99 -19.48 9.16
N VAL A 773 -26.20 -18.16 9.24
CA VAL A 773 -25.60 -17.25 10.21
C VAL A 773 -26.47 -17.21 11.47
N VAL A 774 -25.91 -17.63 12.61
CA VAL A 774 -26.66 -17.86 13.86
C VAL A 774 -26.38 -16.72 14.86
N PRO A 775 -27.39 -16.19 15.58
CA PRO A 775 -27.18 -15.25 16.67
C PRO A 775 -26.20 -15.80 17.71
N GLY A 776 -25.11 -15.07 17.96
CA GLY A 776 -24.08 -15.43 18.93
C GLY A 776 -22.65 -15.49 18.37
N GLY A 777 -22.48 -15.43 17.04
CA GLY A 777 -21.17 -15.40 16.39
C GLY A 777 -20.85 -16.61 15.51
N GLU A 778 -21.81 -17.49 15.24
CA GLU A 778 -21.57 -18.81 14.65
C GLU A 778 -22.12 -18.91 13.21
N ILE A 779 -21.44 -19.69 12.36
CA ILE A 779 -21.96 -20.17 11.07
C ILE A 779 -22.02 -21.69 11.05
N ARG A 780 -23.08 -22.23 10.44
CA ARG A 780 -23.33 -23.67 10.31
C ARG A 780 -23.74 -24.01 8.90
N LEU A 781 -23.15 -25.06 8.32
CA LEU A 781 -23.70 -25.74 7.15
C LEU A 781 -24.65 -26.83 7.65
N CYS A 782 -25.89 -26.82 7.17
CA CYS A 782 -26.96 -27.69 7.65
C CYS A 782 -27.64 -28.47 6.51
N ALA A 783 -28.04 -29.71 6.81
CA ALA A 783 -28.94 -30.51 5.98
C ALA A 783 -30.39 -29.97 6.02
N GLU A 784 -31.26 -30.42 5.12
CA GLU A 784 -32.67 -29.98 5.02
C GLU A 784 -33.47 -30.19 6.33
N ASP A 785 -33.14 -31.20 7.14
CA ASP A 785 -33.80 -31.47 8.43
C ASP A 785 -33.28 -30.62 9.60
N GLY A 786 -32.22 -29.85 9.39
CA GLY A 786 -31.57 -29.01 10.39
C GLY A 786 -30.35 -29.62 11.08
N THR A 787 -29.95 -30.84 10.73
CA THR A 787 -28.70 -31.47 11.19
C THR A 787 -27.49 -30.63 10.75
N VAL A 788 -26.55 -30.39 11.65
CA VAL A 788 -25.33 -29.60 11.38
C VAL A 788 -24.25 -30.53 10.85
N VAL A 789 -23.78 -30.29 9.62
CA VAL A 789 -22.71 -31.10 8.99
C VAL A 789 -21.33 -30.44 9.10
N TRP A 790 -21.29 -29.12 9.29
CA TRP A 790 -20.06 -28.35 9.51
C TRP A 790 -20.37 -27.06 10.28
N ARG A 791 -19.42 -26.58 11.09
CA ARG A 791 -19.46 -25.26 11.72
C ARG A 791 -18.05 -24.69 11.88
N GLU A 792 -17.88 -23.39 11.64
CA GLU A 792 -16.69 -22.60 12.04
C GLU A 792 -15.31 -23.19 11.63
N GLY A 793 -15.22 -23.95 10.53
CA GLY A 793 -13.99 -24.62 10.08
C GLY A 793 -13.87 -26.10 10.44
N HIS A 794 -14.91 -26.72 11.02
CA HIS A 794 -14.91 -28.13 11.40
C HIS A 794 -16.16 -28.88 10.94
N HIS A 795 -15.97 -30.03 10.31
CA HIS A 795 -17.02 -31.03 10.05
C HIS A 795 -17.56 -31.60 11.37
N VAL A 796 -18.88 -31.70 11.44
CA VAL A 796 -19.64 -32.14 12.61
C VAL A 796 -20.28 -33.49 12.31
N PHE A 797 -20.05 -34.46 13.19
CA PHE A 797 -20.64 -35.79 13.13
C PHE A 797 -21.39 -36.04 14.43
N ASP A 798 -22.71 -36.28 14.35
CA ASP A 798 -23.54 -36.70 15.50
C ASP A 798 -23.83 -38.22 15.47
N ASP A 799 -23.95 -38.81 14.28
CA ASP A 799 -24.23 -40.23 14.04
C ASP A 799 -23.02 -40.97 13.39
N PRO A 800 -22.85 -42.28 13.65
CA PRO A 800 -21.77 -43.08 13.06
C PRO A 800 -22.01 -43.42 11.58
N VAL A 801 -20.93 -43.53 10.81
CA VAL A 801 -20.98 -43.77 9.34
C VAL A 801 -20.57 -45.21 9.01
N THR A 802 -21.31 -45.85 8.09
CA THR A 802 -21.11 -47.26 7.70
C THR A 802 -20.61 -47.37 6.26
N ILE A 803 -19.38 -47.87 6.08
CA ILE A 803 -18.78 -48.17 4.76
C ILE A 803 -18.61 -49.69 4.62
N GLY A 804 -19.18 -50.27 3.56
CA GLY A 804 -19.14 -51.71 3.31
C GLY A 804 -19.80 -52.53 4.43
N SER A 805 -18.98 -53.12 5.29
CA SER A 805 -19.41 -53.84 6.51
C SER A 805 -18.79 -53.29 7.80
N ARG A 806 -18.12 -52.13 7.73
CA ARG A 806 -17.48 -51.44 8.86
C ARG A 806 -18.35 -50.26 9.29
N THR A 807 -18.17 -49.78 10.51
CA THR A 807 -18.87 -48.58 11.01
C THR A 807 -17.92 -47.83 11.92
N VAL A 808 -17.83 -46.52 11.71
CA VAL A 808 -16.90 -45.61 12.40
C VAL A 808 -17.69 -44.64 13.27
N ALA A 809 -17.26 -44.46 14.51
CA ALA A 809 -17.87 -43.58 15.48
C ALA A 809 -17.57 -42.09 15.17
N PRO A 810 -18.47 -41.16 15.54
CA PRO A 810 -18.29 -39.73 15.31
C PRO A 810 -16.94 -39.15 15.76
N ALA A 811 -16.35 -39.68 16.83
CA ALA A 811 -15.05 -39.22 17.33
C ALA A 811 -13.89 -39.56 16.39
N ALA A 812 -13.88 -40.77 15.81
CA ALA A 812 -12.86 -41.20 14.85
C ALA A 812 -13.03 -40.51 13.49
N LEU A 813 -14.29 -40.28 13.06
CA LEU A 813 -14.60 -39.44 11.90
C LEU A 813 -14.11 -38.00 12.09
N ALA A 814 -14.41 -37.39 13.25
CA ALA A 814 -14.00 -36.03 13.56
C ALA A 814 -12.48 -35.89 13.67
N ALA A 815 -11.78 -36.90 14.20
CA ALA A 815 -10.32 -36.91 14.27
C ALA A 815 -9.69 -36.99 12.87
N LEU A 816 -10.20 -37.87 12.00
CA LEU A 816 -9.70 -38.02 10.64
C LEU A 816 -9.94 -36.75 9.79
N VAL A 817 -11.19 -36.31 9.69
CA VAL A 817 -11.61 -35.25 8.76
C VAL A 817 -11.19 -33.84 9.22
N ASN A 818 -11.11 -33.60 10.54
CA ASN A 818 -10.65 -32.29 11.07
C ASN A 818 -9.18 -32.32 11.49
N SER A 819 -8.35 -33.11 10.79
CA SER A 819 -6.90 -33.11 11.00
C SER A 819 -6.32 -31.73 10.62
N PRO A 820 -5.52 -31.08 11.49
CA PRO A 820 -4.91 -29.78 11.17
C PRO A 820 -3.80 -29.86 10.12
N SER A 821 -3.32 -31.06 9.78
CA SER A 821 -2.34 -31.35 8.72
C SER A 821 -2.44 -32.81 8.28
N THR A 822 -1.76 -33.17 7.18
CA THR A 822 -1.88 -34.45 6.45
C THR A 822 -2.08 -35.68 7.35
N PRO A 823 -3.23 -36.38 7.33
CA PRO A 823 -3.50 -37.47 8.26
C PRO A 823 -2.68 -38.72 7.96
N ILE A 824 -1.94 -39.20 8.97
CA ILE A 824 -1.30 -40.51 8.99
C ILE A 824 -2.20 -41.49 9.74
N VAL A 825 -2.89 -42.35 9.01
CA VAL A 825 -3.80 -43.36 9.55
C VAL A 825 -3.07 -44.68 9.82
N ARG A 826 -3.02 -45.07 11.09
CA ARG A 826 -2.60 -46.42 11.49
C ARG A 826 -3.70 -47.42 11.16
N THR A 827 -3.39 -48.43 10.35
CA THR A 827 -4.33 -49.51 9.97
C THR A 827 -3.87 -50.91 10.40
N ASP A 828 -2.71 -51.05 11.05
CA ASP A 828 -2.27 -52.30 11.67
C ASP A 828 -1.92 -52.10 13.14
N PHE A 829 -2.72 -52.70 14.05
CA PHE A 829 -2.52 -52.63 15.50
C PHE A 829 -1.85 -53.88 16.09
N SER A 830 -1.30 -54.77 15.26
CA SER A 830 -0.75 -56.07 15.70
C SER A 830 0.60 -55.98 16.43
N ASP A 831 1.44 -55.00 16.10
CA ASP A 831 2.75 -54.77 16.73
C ASP A 831 2.89 -53.29 17.20
N PRO A 832 2.92 -53.04 18.53
CA PRO A 832 3.18 -51.71 19.08
C PRO A 832 4.65 -51.26 18.96
N ASP A 833 5.62 -52.16 19.10
CA ASP A 833 7.05 -51.81 19.14
C ASP A 833 7.57 -51.46 17.73
N ALA A 834 7.05 -52.15 16.70
CA ALA A 834 7.26 -51.78 15.30
C ALA A 834 6.66 -50.39 14.99
N TRP A 835 5.43 -50.11 15.47
CA TRP A 835 4.80 -48.80 15.28
C TRP A 835 5.61 -47.65 15.89
N GLU A 836 6.07 -47.76 17.14
CA GLU A 836 6.89 -46.71 17.76
C GLU A 836 8.22 -46.49 17.01
N THR A 837 8.71 -47.52 16.32
CA THR A 837 9.89 -47.42 15.44
C THR A 837 9.55 -46.69 14.15
N THR A 838 8.54 -47.14 13.41
CA THR A 838 8.07 -46.51 12.16
C THR A 838 7.64 -45.05 12.37
N TRP A 839 6.91 -44.75 13.45
CA TRP A 839 6.44 -43.39 13.76
C TRP A 839 7.60 -42.43 14.04
N ARG A 840 8.63 -42.88 14.78
CA ARG A 840 9.86 -42.10 14.98
C ARG A 840 10.55 -41.81 13.65
N ASP A 841 10.70 -42.80 12.79
CA ASP A 841 11.44 -42.65 11.52
C ASP A 841 10.68 -41.74 10.53
N ILE A 842 9.34 -41.71 10.58
CA ILE A 842 8.50 -40.75 9.84
C ILE A 842 8.67 -39.32 10.38
N THR A 843 8.77 -39.16 11.71
CA THR A 843 8.84 -37.86 12.39
C THR A 843 10.28 -37.38 12.69
N GLU A 844 11.29 -38.03 12.13
CA GLU A 844 12.69 -37.62 12.28
C GLU A 844 12.97 -36.32 11.48
N PRO A 845 13.52 -35.25 12.11
CA PRO A 845 13.83 -34.01 11.40
C PRO A 845 14.87 -34.21 10.31
N ARG A 846 14.70 -33.54 9.16
CA ARG A 846 15.61 -33.63 8.00
C ARG A 846 16.11 -32.27 7.55
N GLU A 847 17.35 -32.24 7.07
CA GLU A 847 17.93 -31.01 6.50
C GLU A 847 17.29 -30.72 5.13
N TYR A 848 16.50 -29.66 5.06
CA TYR A 848 15.79 -29.21 3.86
C TYR A 848 16.18 -27.75 3.59
N TRP A 849 16.84 -27.50 2.46
CA TRP A 849 17.46 -26.21 2.10
C TRP A 849 18.44 -25.59 3.13
N GLY A 850 18.81 -26.33 4.18
CA GLY A 850 19.74 -25.92 5.25
C GLY A 850 19.08 -25.67 6.61
N ASP A 851 17.77 -25.83 6.72
CA ASP A 851 17.01 -25.83 7.98
C ASP A 851 16.53 -27.26 8.33
N GLU A 852 16.28 -27.54 9.62
CA GLU A 852 15.67 -28.82 10.05
C GLU A 852 14.14 -28.76 9.94
N VAL A 853 13.58 -29.56 9.02
CA VAL A 853 12.13 -29.68 8.77
C VAL A 853 11.62 -31.03 9.27
N VAL A 854 10.43 -31.04 9.87
CA VAL A 854 9.68 -32.24 10.27
C VAL A 854 8.41 -32.29 9.42
N LEU A 855 7.99 -33.50 9.02
CA LEU A 855 6.73 -33.72 8.31
C LEU A 855 5.54 -33.14 9.11
N ASP A 856 4.79 -32.20 8.53
CA ASP A 856 3.56 -31.71 9.16
C ASP A 856 2.41 -32.68 8.87
N ALA A 857 2.14 -33.54 9.85
CA ALA A 857 1.15 -34.60 9.71
C ALA A 857 0.46 -34.95 11.03
N THR A 858 -0.84 -35.25 10.94
CA THR A 858 -1.68 -35.57 12.10
C THR A 858 -1.77 -37.08 12.33
N MET A 859 -1.43 -37.52 13.54
CA MET A 859 -1.42 -38.95 13.91
C MET A 859 -2.83 -39.48 14.21
N ILE A 860 -3.38 -40.34 13.35
CA ILE A 860 -4.67 -41.01 13.54
C ILE A 860 -4.45 -42.46 13.96
N THR A 861 -4.66 -42.75 15.24
CA THR A 861 -4.41 -44.06 15.88
C THR A 861 -5.65 -44.66 16.56
N ASP A 862 -6.86 -44.33 16.08
CA ASP A 862 -8.08 -44.94 16.59
C ASP A 862 -8.20 -46.42 16.15
N PRO A 863 -8.37 -47.39 17.09
CA PRO A 863 -8.48 -48.82 16.75
C PRO A 863 -9.67 -49.19 15.85
N GLU A 864 -10.66 -48.32 15.65
CA GLU A 864 -11.71 -48.55 14.64
C GLU A 864 -11.17 -48.62 13.21
N PHE A 865 -9.96 -48.09 12.96
CA PHE A 865 -9.24 -48.20 11.68
C PHE A 865 -8.41 -49.49 11.51
N ASP A 866 -8.45 -50.44 12.46
CA ASP A 866 -7.70 -51.70 12.35
C ASP A 866 -8.12 -52.55 11.12
N GLY A 867 -7.11 -52.97 10.36
CA GLY A 867 -7.22 -53.72 9.12
C GLY A 867 -7.93 -53.00 7.97
N TRP A 868 -8.15 -51.68 8.00
CA TRP A 868 -8.71 -50.93 6.86
C TRP A 868 -7.75 -50.91 5.68
N THR A 869 -8.29 -50.93 4.45
CA THR A 869 -7.50 -50.75 3.23
C THR A 869 -7.53 -49.28 2.76
N GLY A 870 -6.60 -48.90 1.87
CA GLY A 870 -6.64 -47.60 1.21
C GLY A 870 -7.90 -47.38 0.36
N GLU A 871 -8.43 -48.43 -0.28
CA GLU A 871 -9.72 -48.37 -1.00
C GLU A 871 -10.89 -48.14 -0.02
N ASP A 872 -10.87 -48.71 1.20
CA ASP A 872 -11.88 -48.43 2.24
C ASP A 872 -11.80 -46.98 2.74
N LEU A 873 -10.58 -46.47 3.02
CA LEU A 873 -10.35 -45.12 3.57
C LEU A 873 -10.71 -44.02 2.57
N VAL A 874 -10.31 -44.13 1.30
CA VAL A 874 -10.72 -43.18 0.25
C VAL A 874 -12.24 -43.23 0.01
N SER A 875 -12.84 -44.44 0.04
CA SER A 875 -14.31 -44.58 -0.05
C SER A 875 -15.05 -43.96 1.14
N LEU A 876 -14.42 -43.88 2.32
CA LEU A 876 -14.96 -43.17 3.48
C LEU A 876 -14.84 -41.65 3.27
N LEU A 877 -13.65 -41.14 2.93
CA LEU A 877 -13.41 -39.70 2.78
C LEU A 877 -14.30 -39.07 1.70
N LEU A 878 -14.39 -39.71 0.52
CA LEU A 878 -15.30 -39.32 -0.57
C LEU A 878 -16.80 -39.46 -0.25
N SER A 879 -17.16 -39.91 0.95
CA SER A 879 -18.54 -39.90 1.46
C SER A 879 -18.80 -38.85 2.55
N LEU A 880 -17.76 -38.12 2.98
CA LEU A 880 -17.76 -37.17 4.10
C LEU A 880 -17.32 -35.76 3.70
N VAL A 881 -16.46 -35.64 2.68
CA VAL A 881 -15.93 -34.38 2.14
C VAL A 881 -15.95 -34.40 0.62
N ASP A 882 -15.85 -33.22 0.02
CA ASP A 882 -15.97 -33.00 -1.43
C ASP A 882 -14.69 -33.28 -2.20
N ASP A 883 -13.55 -32.85 -1.65
CA ASP A 883 -12.22 -33.02 -2.24
C ASP A 883 -11.20 -33.27 -1.10
N PRO A 884 -10.77 -34.53 -0.85
CA PRO A 884 -9.78 -34.86 0.16
C PRO A 884 -8.38 -35.01 -0.46
N ASP A 885 -7.47 -34.08 -0.17
CA ASP A 885 -6.13 -34.01 -0.79
C ASP A 885 -5.31 -35.33 -0.70
N LEU A 886 -4.75 -35.59 0.48
CA LEU A 886 -3.63 -36.52 0.67
C LEU A 886 -3.78 -37.25 2.01
N VAL A 887 -3.60 -38.58 1.98
CA VAL A 887 -3.65 -39.43 3.19
C VAL A 887 -2.50 -40.41 3.18
N PHE A 888 -1.81 -40.51 4.32
CA PHE A 888 -0.76 -41.49 4.54
C PHE A 888 -1.30 -42.66 5.37
N VAL A 889 -0.93 -43.88 5.02
CA VAL A 889 -1.41 -45.10 5.69
C VAL A 889 -0.24 -45.98 6.12
N VAL A 890 -0.16 -46.23 7.42
CA VAL A 890 0.79 -47.17 8.03
C VAL A 890 0.07 -48.50 8.23
N ASP A 891 0.30 -49.41 7.29
CA ASP A 891 -0.27 -50.75 7.24
C ASP A 891 0.77 -51.84 7.60
N THR A 892 0.38 -53.10 7.50
CA THR A 892 1.26 -54.25 7.77
C THR A 892 2.56 -54.21 6.96
N ALA A 893 2.54 -53.69 5.73
CA ALA A 893 3.75 -53.63 4.89
C ALA A 893 4.71 -52.52 5.33
N ALA A 894 4.19 -51.40 5.85
CA ALA A 894 5.01 -50.40 6.53
C ALA A 894 5.63 -50.96 7.83
N LEU A 895 4.86 -51.64 8.68
CA LEU A 895 5.34 -52.16 9.97
C LEU A 895 6.26 -53.40 9.88
N THR A 896 6.25 -54.16 8.77
CA THR A 896 7.03 -55.41 8.64
C THR A 896 8.23 -55.33 7.70
N SER A 897 8.40 -54.22 6.97
CA SER A 897 9.55 -53.98 6.10
C SER A 897 10.61 -53.11 6.80
N PRO A 898 11.92 -53.41 6.69
CA PRO A 898 12.98 -52.64 7.34
C PRO A 898 13.18 -51.23 6.76
N GLU A 899 12.51 -50.88 5.66
CA GLU A 899 12.52 -49.55 5.03
C GLU A 899 11.25 -48.72 5.38
N HIS A 900 10.38 -49.26 6.23
CA HIS A 900 9.11 -48.67 6.68
C HIS A 900 8.27 -47.95 5.59
N PRO A 901 8.02 -48.56 4.40
CA PRO A 901 7.44 -47.89 3.25
C PRO A 901 5.94 -47.61 3.46
N VAL A 902 5.62 -46.38 3.83
CA VAL A 902 4.26 -45.86 4.07
C VAL A 902 3.49 -45.83 2.75
N LEU A 903 2.20 -46.16 2.80
CA LEU A 903 1.31 -46.07 1.64
C LEU A 903 0.80 -44.63 1.50
N VAL A 904 1.07 -44.00 0.37
CA VAL A 904 0.58 -42.68 0.00
C VAL A 904 -0.69 -42.85 -0.83
N LEU A 905 -1.76 -42.14 -0.47
CA LEU A 905 -3.06 -42.14 -1.14
C LEU A 905 -3.48 -40.72 -1.49
N GLU A 906 -3.85 -40.50 -2.75
CA GLU A 906 -4.64 -39.35 -3.19
C GLU A 906 -6.09 -39.82 -3.39
N ALA A 907 -7.04 -39.00 -2.96
CA ALA A 907 -8.45 -39.35 -2.88
C ALA A 907 -9.36 -38.55 -3.84
N ASP A 908 -8.84 -38.18 -5.02
CA ASP A 908 -9.56 -37.42 -6.06
C ASP A 908 -10.90 -38.08 -6.49
N PRO A 909 -12.05 -37.38 -6.38
CA PRO A 909 -13.37 -37.87 -6.80
C PRO A 909 -13.51 -38.16 -8.31
N SER A 910 -12.63 -37.63 -9.15
CA SER A 910 -12.61 -37.86 -10.60
C SER A 910 -12.14 -39.28 -10.98
N HIS A 911 -11.35 -39.91 -10.09
CA HIS A 911 -10.74 -41.21 -10.34
C HIS A 911 -11.62 -42.39 -9.88
N THR A 912 -11.80 -43.38 -10.75
CA THR A 912 -12.63 -44.58 -10.44
C THR A 912 -12.05 -45.54 -9.40
N ARG A 913 -10.85 -45.24 -8.89
CA ARG A 913 -10.09 -45.91 -7.82
C ARG A 913 -9.10 -44.88 -7.24
N PRO A 914 -8.72 -44.96 -5.95
CA PRO A 914 -7.64 -44.12 -5.43
C PRO A 914 -6.35 -44.29 -6.22
N ARG A 915 -5.59 -43.20 -6.40
CA ARG A 915 -4.20 -43.27 -6.85
C ARG A 915 -3.32 -43.57 -5.64
N SER A 916 -2.30 -44.41 -5.82
CA SER A 916 -1.43 -44.82 -4.70
C SER A 916 -0.03 -45.22 -5.12
N PHE A 917 0.96 -44.82 -4.34
CA PHE A 917 2.32 -45.37 -4.35
C PHE A 917 2.81 -45.59 -2.91
N ARG A 918 4.02 -46.12 -2.71
CA ARG A 918 4.67 -46.13 -1.38
C ARG A 918 5.85 -45.21 -1.35
N ALA A 919 6.14 -44.61 -0.20
CA ALA A 919 7.34 -43.82 0.05
C ALA A 919 8.06 -44.34 1.29
N THR A 920 9.39 -44.36 1.29
CA THR A 920 10.13 -44.50 2.56
C THR A 920 9.87 -43.28 3.45
N PRO A 921 10.09 -43.37 4.77
CA PRO A 921 9.94 -42.23 5.68
C PRO A 921 10.70 -40.99 5.16
N ASP A 922 11.92 -41.19 4.66
CA ASP A 922 12.78 -40.16 4.07
C ASP A 922 12.10 -39.35 2.95
N ALA A 923 11.36 -40.02 2.06
CA ALA A 923 10.72 -39.38 0.92
C ALA A 923 9.39 -38.67 1.27
N LEU A 924 8.73 -39.02 2.38
CA LEU A 924 7.41 -38.45 2.73
C LEU A 924 7.42 -36.92 2.90
N VAL A 925 8.50 -36.33 3.44
CA VAL A 925 8.61 -34.88 3.62
C VAL A 925 8.63 -34.16 2.28
N ASP A 926 9.39 -34.67 1.30
CA ASP A 926 9.44 -34.05 -0.04
C ASP A 926 8.12 -34.27 -0.80
N VAL A 927 7.46 -35.42 -0.65
CA VAL A 927 6.10 -35.64 -1.21
C VAL A 927 5.09 -34.64 -0.64
N GLU A 928 5.00 -34.54 0.67
CA GLU A 928 4.04 -33.66 1.35
C GLU A 928 4.31 -32.17 1.05
N THR A 929 5.57 -31.74 1.18
CA THR A 929 5.95 -30.33 1.05
C THR A 929 5.94 -29.86 -0.41
N GLN A 930 6.26 -30.71 -1.40
CA GLN A 930 6.25 -30.29 -2.82
C GLN A 930 4.83 -30.26 -3.42
N LEU A 931 3.96 -31.19 -3.00
CA LEU A 931 2.55 -31.20 -3.40
C LEU A 931 1.80 -30.01 -2.79
N SER A 932 1.96 -29.75 -1.49
CA SER A 932 1.27 -28.64 -0.79
C SER A 932 1.68 -27.25 -1.29
N ILE A 933 2.89 -27.07 -1.81
CA ILE A 933 3.32 -25.82 -2.48
C ILE A 933 3.11 -25.83 -4.01
N GLY A 934 2.58 -26.91 -4.59
CA GLY A 934 2.30 -27.04 -6.02
C GLY A 934 3.54 -26.95 -6.93
N ASN A 935 4.72 -27.32 -6.45
CA ASN A 935 5.99 -27.24 -7.21
C ASN A 935 6.31 -28.52 -7.99
N MET A 936 5.69 -29.65 -7.62
CA MET A 936 5.67 -30.91 -8.35
C MET A 936 4.25 -31.48 -8.30
N ASP A 937 3.86 -32.30 -9.29
CA ASP A 937 2.54 -32.94 -9.30
C ASP A 937 2.59 -34.42 -8.84
N TRP A 938 1.42 -35.06 -8.76
CA TRP A 938 1.31 -36.46 -8.36
C TRP A 938 2.00 -37.40 -9.37
N GLU A 939 1.98 -37.05 -10.65
CA GLU A 939 2.60 -37.79 -11.73
C GLU A 939 4.14 -37.78 -11.60
N ASP A 940 4.76 -36.63 -11.30
CA ASP A 940 6.20 -36.50 -11.02
C ASP A 940 6.68 -37.51 -9.96
N PHE A 941 5.93 -37.67 -8.86
CA PHE A 941 6.27 -38.63 -7.79
C PHE A 941 5.93 -40.08 -8.16
N SER A 942 4.76 -40.31 -8.73
CA SER A 942 4.28 -41.68 -8.99
C SER A 942 4.94 -42.34 -10.21
N GLU A 943 5.49 -41.58 -11.16
CA GLU A 943 6.40 -42.10 -12.21
C GLU A 943 7.86 -42.28 -11.71
N SER A 944 8.24 -41.64 -10.60
CA SER A 944 9.61 -41.69 -10.04
C SER A 944 9.86 -42.84 -9.05
N VAL A 945 8.89 -43.74 -8.83
CA VAL A 945 9.05 -44.91 -7.94
C VAL A 945 10.06 -45.93 -8.49
N ASP A 946 10.77 -46.60 -7.59
CA ASP A 946 11.63 -47.74 -7.96
C ASP A 946 10.82 -48.92 -8.54
N SER A 947 11.53 -49.88 -9.14
CA SER A 947 10.94 -51.08 -9.75
C SER A 947 10.14 -52.01 -8.82
N ASP A 948 10.15 -51.76 -7.50
CA ASP A 948 9.33 -52.42 -6.48
C ASP A 948 8.10 -51.61 -6.04
N GLY A 949 7.90 -50.41 -6.58
CA GLY A 949 6.76 -49.51 -6.30
C GLY A 949 6.97 -48.59 -5.09
N VAL A 950 8.22 -48.40 -4.65
CA VAL A 950 8.59 -47.54 -3.52
C VAL A 950 9.39 -46.33 -4.02
N LEU A 951 8.94 -45.13 -3.68
CA LEU A 951 9.70 -43.90 -3.83
C LEU A 951 10.77 -43.81 -2.71
N ARG A 952 12.00 -43.50 -3.11
CA ARG A 952 13.15 -43.31 -2.22
C ARG A 952 13.85 -42.00 -2.59
N VAL A 953 14.37 -41.27 -1.60
CA VAL A 953 15.18 -40.07 -1.86
C VAL A 953 16.45 -40.49 -2.60
N PRO A 954 16.87 -39.81 -3.69
CA PRO A 954 18.09 -40.15 -4.41
C PRO A 954 19.33 -40.05 -3.50
N THR A 955 19.95 -41.18 -3.19
CA THR A 955 21.21 -41.22 -2.44
C THR A 955 22.32 -40.56 -3.26
N VAL A 956 22.92 -39.51 -2.72
CA VAL A 956 24.04 -38.79 -3.36
C VAL A 956 25.33 -39.59 -3.21
N ASP A 957 25.63 -40.42 -4.22
CA ASP A 957 26.83 -41.24 -4.41
C ASP A 957 28.01 -40.46 -5.05
#